data_AF-A0A7S1RBB7-F1
#
_entry.id   AF-A0A7S1RBB7-F1
#
_cell.length_a   1.000
_cell.length_b   1.000
_cell.length_c   1.000
_cell.angle_alpha   90.00
_cell.angle_beta   90.00
_cell.angle_gamma   90.00
#
_symmetry.space_group_name_H-M   'P 1'
#
loop_
_entity.id
_entity.type
_entity.pdbx_description
1 polymer ?
#
loop_
_entity_poly.entity_id
_entity_poly.type
_entity_poly.pdbx_seq_one_letter_code
_entity_poly.pdbx_strand_id
1 'polypeptide(L)'
;LAVNVERVRASRTLGGGFPGKIKAKTKTKRLLPTSRGTSSGAWASGNESVLPCGVPVFAPGLFRCPESCLYTALDHAHPCHWKCVAKEQCGQDDPRENIADKEHGVCRKCLVVGCRKCQRGVDVCEECKVGYELVHGDCLGRMRFLWKVIFLIVGVLVSLVLVWYSGIVFGGMNNPLVLRQALVHRTRGSLRKVNDDGSDEWFPIMSSLWRLPPQAEWPIGGPGLMLLFSFQLFLLVWVFILLVGWTVAARHTDDSMLVVGTYLAHDSQEMCQAVEWGRRIRDRDRLSKLFFTFMLYVLSTACSIAFALWQHRRYQEVDSQTSTMMDYAAVCTGFPLDGGPDVEGDIQEFITRATGCNTVGVSVCWDYGHVESEVLTLAINEIRRREARCLNDPCFLQYQMSLGGRRQSRWSSGHHTTVRTSLAGRVFCICRPLFDFADWALGLDSQPTKENEDNPNLDLEEDQKKAEKLLRDLPCTGIAFVIFHTERDRDTAVEALSVPVGPMYKGNYVIRASKEDYEPQAVCWSNFSVAPRQVAQRMFVGVLGTLVAIVLWGMCFYGPYAYFESQTYATTGMPPSQASELTFSMLVVIGNQIMYFLCSFISERVGFRSKDHAQEAYVLLYTGAVLVNTVVDLTIIIYTTYVSMLSQDVRTADGVPLQDLKSSADVFESYPMMKVFGRTLYEYNFPSCFLIPFICEAIFTVVLPYHMGYRLPPA
;
A
#
# COMPACT_ATOMS: atom_id res chain seq x y z
N LEU A 1 -33.40 25.33 7.87
CA LEU A 1 -33.64 26.68 7.30
C LEU A 1 -33.57 26.58 5.79
N ALA A 2 -34.73 26.73 5.14
CA ALA A 2 -34.88 26.64 3.69
C ALA A 2 -34.36 27.92 3.02
N VAL A 3 -33.55 27.78 1.97
CA VAL A 3 -33.32 28.82 0.97
C VAL A 3 -33.28 28.18 -0.41
N ASN A 4 -34.27 28.54 -1.21
CA ASN A 4 -34.37 28.33 -2.66
C ASN A 4 -33.18 28.97 -3.39
N VAL A 5 -32.65 28.28 -4.40
CA VAL A 5 -32.03 28.96 -5.55
C VAL A 5 -32.52 28.30 -6.83
N GLU A 6 -33.23 29.11 -7.62
CA GLU A 6 -33.81 28.79 -8.92
C GLU A 6 -32.77 28.60 -10.04
N ARG A 7 -33.26 27.90 -11.07
CA ARG A 7 -32.71 27.74 -12.42
C ARG A 7 -32.20 29.05 -13.05
N VAL A 8 -31.08 28.94 -13.76
CA VAL A 8 -30.86 29.72 -15.01
C VAL A 8 -30.48 28.76 -16.14
N ARG A 9 -31.23 28.89 -17.24
CA ARG A 9 -31.16 28.14 -18.50
C ARG A 9 -30.02 28.64 -19.39
N ALA A 10 -29.56 27.74 -20.24
CA ALA A 10 -28.53 27.88 -21.27
C ALA A 10 -28.86 28.84 -22.43
N SER A 11 -27.80 29.34 -23.08
CA SER A 11 -27.68 29.59 -24.54
C SER A 11 -26.18 29.65 -24.91
N ARG A 12 -25.65 28.76 -25.79
CA ARG A 12 -25.29 28.98 -27.23
C ARG A 12 -24.44 30.26 -27.44
N THR A 13 -23.30 30.33 -28.14
CA THR A 13 -22.70 29.56 -29.24
C THR A 13 -21.32 30.18 -29.61
N LEU A 14 -20.47 29.39 -30.29
CA LEU A 14 -19.44 29.76 -31.31
C LEU A 14 -18.07 30.35 -30.90
N GLY A 15 -17.02 29.57 -31.20
CA GLY A 15 -16.02 29.90 -32.21
C GLY A 15 -14.83 30.80 -31.80
N GLY A 16 -13.61 30.26 -31.88
CA GLY A 16 -12.38 31.08 -31.89
C GLY A 16 -11.12 30.25 -31.71
N GLY A 17 -10.33 30.12 -32.77
CA GLY A 17 -9.11 29.30 -32.82
C GLY A 17 -7.96 29.84 -31.98
N PHE A 18 -7.09 28.92 -31.56
CA PHE A 18 -5.79 29.22 -30.95
C PHE A 18 -4.66 28.93 -31.95
N PRO A 19 -3.78 29.89 -32.21
CA PRO A 19 -2.37 29.59 -32.47
C PRO A 19 -1.48 30.26 -31.44
N GLY A 20 -0.44 29.55 -30.99
CA GLY A 20 0.66 30.19 -30.25
C GLY A 20 1.30 29.30 -29.19
N LYS A 21 2.29 28.49 -29.62
CA LYS A 21 3.29 27.92 -28.70
C LYS A 21 4.13 29.06 -28.12
N ILE A 22 3.87 29.46 -26.88
CA ILE A 22 4.79 30.29 -26.10
C ILE A 22 5.68 29.34 -25.28
N LYS A 23 6.95 29.21 -25.70
CA LYS A 23 8.00 28.63 -24.85
C LYS A 23 8.40 29.67 -23.81
N ALA A 24 7.78 29.62 -22.63
CA ALA A 24 8.24 30.39 -21.47
C ALA A 24 9.39 29.62 -20.79
N LYS A 25 10.64 30.09 -21.00
CA LYS A 25 11.74 29.80 -20.08
C LYS A 25 11.63 30.77 -18.91
N THR A 26 10.88 30.39 -17.87
CA THR A 26 10.77 31.19 -16.66
C THR A 26 11.87 30.75 -15.67
N LYS A 27 13.04 31.41 -15.71
CA LYS A 27 13.95 31.43 -14.55
C LYS A 27 13.44 32.48 -13.57
N THR A 28 12.46 32.11 -12.75
CA THR A 28 11.98 32.97 -11.67
C THR A 28 12.94 32.83 -10.48
N LYS A 29 13.92 33.74 -10.36
CA LYS A 29 14.63 33.92 -9.08
C LYS A 29 13.63 34.46 -8.05
N ARG A 30 13.14 33.61 -7.15
CA ARG A 30 12.39 34.06 -5.96
C ARG A 30 13.39 34.70 -4.99
N LEU A 31 13.47 36.02 -5.02
CA LEU A 31 14.11 36.80 -3.97
C LEU A 31 13.32 36.60 -2.66
N LEU A 32 14.04 36.51 -1.54
CA LEU A 32 13.47 36.43 -0.19
C LEU A 32 12.47 37.58 0.03
N PRO A 33 11.27 37.33 0.57
CA PRO A 33 10.34 38.40 0.91
C PRO A 33 10.92 39.25 2.04
N THR A 34 11.23 40.51 1.74
CA THR A 34 11.59 41.51 2.75
C THR A 34 10.39 41.74 3.66
N SER A 35 10.49 41.30 4.92
CA SER A 35 9.49 41.60 5.95
C SER A 35 9.46 43.10 6.21
N ARG A 36 8.31 43.74 5.99
CA ARG A 36 8.06 45.12 6.45
C ARG A 36 7.96 45.12 7.97
N GLY A 37 8.88 45.82 8.62
CA GLY A 37 8.70 46.29 10.00
C GLY A 37 9.57 45.59 11.05
N THR A 38 10.85 45.97 11.14
CA THR A 38 11.46 46.66 12.29
C THR A 38 12.97 46.75 12.05
N SER A 39 13.53 47.87 12.50
CA SER A 39 14.85 48.44 12.22
C SER A 39 16.06 47.49 12.11
N SER A 40 16.88 47.78 11.09
CA SER A 40 18.30 47.42 10.82
C SER A 40 18.55 46.29 9.81
N GLY A 41 19.10 46.68 8.64
CA GLY A 41 19.55 45.79 7.58
C GLY A 41 18.88 46.03 6.24
N ALA A 42 19.26 47.11 5.54
CA ALA A 42 18.84 47.38 4.17
C ALA A 42 19.47 46.35 3.21
N TRP A 43 18.67 45.39 2.73
CA TRP A 43 19.04 44.50 1.63
C TRP A 43 17.92 44.47 0.59
N ALA A 44 17.88 45.51 -0.24
CA ALA A 44 17.48 45.47 -1.66
C ALA A 44 17.13 46.87 -2.17
N SER A 45 18.10 47.53 -2.80
CA SER A 45 17.95 48.13 -4.14
C SER A 45 19.24 48.85 -4.56
N GLY A 46 19.83 48.40 -5.67
CA GLY A 46 20.43 49.33 -6.63
C GLY A 46 21.94 49.46 -6.76
N ASN A 47 22.79 48.93 -5.87
CA ASN A 47 24.24 48.87 -6.10
C ASN A 47 24.76 47.49 -5.71
N GLU A 48 25.34 46.73 -6.66
CA GLU A 48 26.17 45.55 -6.36
C GLU A 48 27.35 46.06 -5.49
N SER A 49 27.22 45.94 -4.17
CA SER A 49 28.28 46.27 -3.24
C SER A 49 29.43 45.28 -3.46
N VAL A 50 30.55 45.78 -3.99
CA VAL A 50 31.79 45.00 -4.11
C VAL A 50 32.36 44.79 -2.71
N LEU A 51 32.56 43.53 -2.31
CA LEU A 51 33.17 43.23 -1.01
C LEU A 51 34.70 43.39 -1.07
N PRO A 52 35.33 44.07 -0.10
CA PRO A 52 36.79 44.11 -0.04
C PRO A 52 37.39 42.72 0.20
N CYS A 53 38.55 42.45 -0.41
CA CYS A 53 39.27 41.19 -0.25
C CYS A 53 39.59 40.91 1.23
N GLY A 54 39.39 39.67 1.67
CA GLY A 54 39.74 39.20 3.01
C GLY A 54 38.81 39.65 4.14
N VAL A 55 37.78 40.47 3.88
CA VAL A 55 36.83 40.89 4.91
C VAL A 55 35.68 39.89 5.00
N PRO A 56 35.48 39.21 6.14
CA PRO A 56 34.38 38.27 6.32
C PRO A 56 33.05 39.02 6.47
N VAL A 57 32.03 38.61 5.73
CA VAL A 57 30.68 39.16 5.80
C VAL A 57 29.67 38.02 5.86
N PHE A 58 28.66 38.18 6.73
CA PHE A 58 27.62 37.19 6.90
C PHE A 58 26.80 37.00 5.63
N ALA A 59 26.80 35.75 5.12
CA ALA A 59 26.02 35.27 3.98
C ALA A 59 25.57 36.36 2.98
N PRO A 60 26.48 36.98 2.20
CA PRO A 60 26.16 38.23 1.52
C PRO A 60 25.28 38.05 0.26
N GLY A 61 24.94 36.82 -0.11
CA GLY A 61 24.03 36.50 -1.21
C GLY A 61 24.62 36.77 -2.59
N LEU A 62 23.92 37.52 -3.45
CA LEU A 62 24.43 37.93 -4.77
C LEU A 62 25.35 39.14 -4.63
N PHE A 63 26.64 38.90 -4.36
CA PHE A 63 27.69 39.91 -4.39
C PHE A 63 28.77 39.53 -5.40
N ARG A 64 29.53 40.53 -5.86
CA ARG A 64 30.72 40.30 -6.71
C ARG A 64 31.98 40.61 -5.92
N CYS A 65 32.90 39.67 -5.92
CA CYS A 65 34.24 39.92 -5.46
C CYS A 65 35.02 40.75 -6.50
N PRO A 66 35.96 41.61 -6.06
CA PRO A 66 36.84 42.36 -6.95
C PRO A 66 37.75 41.43 -7.75
N GLU A 67 38.22 41.90 -8.91
CA GLU A 67 39.04 41.09 -9.82
C GLU A 67 40.33 40.53 -9.17
N SER A 68 40.88 41.22 -8.18
CA SER A 68 42.06 40.77 -7.41
C SER A 68 41.79 39.56 -6.50
N CYS A 69 40.54 39.28 -6.15
CA CYS A 69 40.14 38.20 -5.25
C CYS A 69 38.79 37.61 -5.66
N LEU A 70 38.70 37.20 -6.92
CA LEU A 70 37.45 36.85 -7.60
C LEU A 70 36.62 35.72 -6.93
N TYR A 71 37.21 34.91 -6.06
CA TYR A 71 36.57 33.74 -5.47
C TYR A 71 36.08 34.01 -4.06
N THR A 72 34.97 33.41 -3.66
CA THR A 72 34.46 33.46 -2.29
C THR A 72 34.85 32.22 -1.52
N ALA A 73 35.38 32.35 -0.31
CA ALA A 73 35.67 31.25 0.60
C ALA A 73 34.90 31.41 1.91
N LEU A 74 34.50 30.30 2.52
CA LEU A 74 33.89 30.28 3.84
C LEU A 74 34.94 30.64 4.89
N ASP A 75 34.63 31.57 5.80
CA ASP A 75 35.47 31.85 6.95
C ASP A 75 35.16 30.86 8.07
N HIS A 76 36.11 29.97 8.38
CA HIS A 76 35.93 28.96 9.43
C HIS A 76 35.99 29.56 10.85
N ALA A 77 36.53 30.78 11.01
CA ALA A 77 36.57 31.49 12.28
C ALA A 77 35.21 32.14 12.61
N HIS A 78 34.49 32.62 11.61
CA HIS A 78 33.18 33.27 11.75
C HIS A 78 32.11 32.48 10.97
N PRO A 79 31.25 31.73 11.67
CA PRO A 79 30.27 30.87 11.00
C PRO A 79 29.34 31.62 10.06
N CYS A 80 29.03 31.01 8.90
CA CYS A 80 28.22 31.63 7.85
C CYS A 80 28.74 33.02 7.41
N HIS A 81 30.05 33.29 7.56
CA HIS A 81 30.69 34.43 6.93
C HIS A 81 31.50 33.97 5.74
N TRP A 82 31.49 34.77 4.68
CA TRP A 82 32.30 34.56 3.49
C TRP A 82 33.20 35.75 3.26
N LYS A 83 34.40 35.48 2.74
CA LYS A 83 35.36 36.51 2.35
C LYS A 83 35.82 36.27 0.92
N CYS A 84 36.13 37.35 0.22
CA CYS A 84 36.71 37.28 -1.12
C CYS A 84 38.20 36.96 -1.04
N VAL A 85 38.66 35.95 -1.79
CA VAL A 85 40.02 35.42 -1.80
C VAL A 85 40.54 35.25 -3.24
N ALA A 86 41.85 35.35 -3.40
CA ALA A 86 42.50 35.07 -4.68
C ALA A 86 42.46 33.57 -5.01
N LYS A 87 42.68 33.21 -6.27
CA LYS A 87 42.64 31.81 -6.74
C LYS A 87 43.59 30.91 -5.94
N GLU A 88 44.77 31.46 -5.63
CA GLU A 88 45.86 30.78 -4.93
C GLU A 88 45.57 30.57 -3.43
N GLN A 89 44.66 31.38 -2.89
CA GLN A 89 44.25 31.38 -1.49
C GLN A 89 43.07 30.42 -1.23
N CYS A 90 42.44 29.85 -2.26
CA CYS A 90 41.52 28.72 -2.04
C CYS A 90 42.28 27.57 -1.35
N GLY A 91 41.73 27.06 -0.25
CA GLY A 91 42.34 26.03 0.57
C GLY A 91 43.23 26.54 1.72
N GLN A 92 43.35 27.86 1.92
CA GLN A 92 44.18 28.43 2.98
C GLN A 92 43.54 28.27 4.38
N ASP A 93 42.23 28.47 4.49
CA ASP A 93 41.51 28.31 5.77
C ASP A 93 41.05 26.86 6.01
N ASP A 94 40.49 26.19 4.99
CA ASP A 94 40.20 24.75 5.00
C ASP A 94 40.87 24.07 3.81
N PRO A 95 41.85 23.17 4.03
CA PRO A 95 42.52 22.43 2.96
C PRO A 95 41.58 21.64 2.03
N ARG A 96 40.35 21.37 2.45
CA ARG A 96 39.33 20.66 1.65
C ARG A 96 38.68 21.56 0.59
N GLU A 97 38.70 22.88 0.76
CA GLU A 97 38.11 23.87 -0.17
C GLU A 97 39.17 24.49 -1.09
N ASN A 98 40.02 23.64 -1.68
CA ASN A 98 41.21 24.04 -2.43
C ASN A 98 40.99 24.24 -3.94
N ILE A 99 39.74 24.15 -4.41
CA ILE A 99 39.39 24.29 -5.83
C ILE A 99 38.69 25.63 -6.07
N ALA A 100 39.31 26.46 -6.88
CA ALA A 100 38.76 27.73 -7.33
C ALA A 100 37.83 27.50 -8.53
N ASP A 101 36.52 27.48 -8.30
CA ASP A 101 35.52 27.27 -9.35
C ASP A 101 35.26 28.57 -10.11
N LYS A 102 35.71 28.61 -11.37
CA LYS A 102 35.57 29.79 -12.23
C LYS A 102 34.12 30.06 -12.66
N GLU A 103 33.27 29.04 -12.70
CA GLU A 103 31.88 29.18 -13.12
C GLU A 103 31.02 29.83 -12.03
N HIS A 104 31.24 29.42 -10.78
CA HIS A 104 30.47 29.89 -9.63
C HIS A 104 31.16 31.04 -8.88
N GLY A 105 32.46 31.25 -9.07
CA GLY A 105 33.23 32.26 -8.32
C GLY A 105 33.38 31.91 -6.84
N VAL A 106 33.48 30.62 -6.52
CA VAL A 106 33.58 30.11 -5.13
C VAL A 106 34.78 29.17 -4.99
N CYS A 107 35.40 29.17 -3.83
CA CYS A 107 36.28 28.08 -3.42
C CYS A 107 35.39 26.93 -2.95
N ARG A 108 35.47 25.77 -3.61
CA ARG A 108 34.63 24.61 -3.29
C ARG A 108 35.45 23.39 -2.94
N LYS A 109 34.78 22.44 -2.31
CA LYS A 109 35.28 21.08 -2.15
C LYS A 109 35.36 20.37 -3.50
N CYS A 110 36.19 19.35 -3.54
CA CYS A 110 36.33 18.48 -4.69
C CYS A 110 35.04 17.72 -5.00
N LEU A 111 34.63 17.69 -6.27
CA LEU A 111 33.38 17.03 -6.70
C LEU A 111 33.55 15.53 -6.98
N VAL A 112 34.70 14.94 -6.63
CA VAL A 112 34.97 13.51 -6.78
C VAL A 112 34.30 12.73 -5.63
N VAL A 113 33.25 11.98 -5.96
CA VAL A 113 32.57 11.02 -5.07
C VAL A 113 33.63 10.10 -4.47
N GLY A 114 33.56 9.78 -3.17
CA GLY A 114 34.54 8.95 -2.47
C GLY A 114 35.84 9.61 -2.03
N CYS A 115 36.11 10.87 -2.37
CA CYS A 115 37.43 11.45 -2.12
C CYS A 115 37.66 11.92 -0.67
N ARG A 116 38.86 11.63 -0.12
CA ARG A 116 39.35 12.10 1.18
C ARG A 116 40.31 13.29 1.02
N LYS A 117 41.22 13.24 0.04
CA LYS A 117 42.16 14.32 -0.30
C LYS A 117 42.18 14.53 -1.81
N CYS A 118 41.95 15.76 -2.26
CA CYS A 118 42.07 16.11 -3.68
C CYS A 118 43.33 16.91 -3.98
N GLN A 119 43.82 16.70 -5.19
CA GLN A 119 44.90 17.45 -5.77
C GLN A 119 44.50 18.93 -5.89
N ARG A 120 45.44 19.82 -5.59
CA ARG A 120 45.15 21.26 -5.48
C ARG A 120 44.72 21.85 -6.83
N GLY A 121 43.55 22.49 -6.85
CA GLY A 121 43.05 23.24 -8.01
C GLY A 121 42.43 22.42 -9.14
N VAL A 122 42.29 21.11 -8.98
CA VAL A 122 41.67 20.19 -9.97
C VAL A 122 40.79 19.16 -9.27
N ASP A 123 39.69 18.75 -9.92
CA ASP A 123 38.80 17.68 -9.42
C ASP A 123 39.43 16.30 -9.68
N VAL A 124 40.58 16.04 -9.04
CA VAL A 124 41.31 14.77 -9.10
C VAL A 124 41.63 14.33 -7.68
N CYS A 125 41.21 13.13 -7.32
CA CYS A 125 41.45 12.59 -5.99
C CYS A 125 42.83 11.96 -5.85
N GLU A 126 43.49 12.22 -4.72
CA GLU A 126 44.77 11.61 -4.32
C GLU A 126 44.56 10.44 -3.35
N GLU A 127 43.60 10.56 -2.42
CA GLU A 127 43.32 9.56 -1.40
C GLU A 127 41.81 9.37 -1.28
N CYS A 128 41.32 8.13 -1.49
CA CYS A 128 39.90 7.80 -1.32
C CYS A 128 39.55 7.50 0.15
N LYS A 129 38.28 7.70 0.51
CA LYS A 129 37.71 7.24 1.79
C LYS A 129 37.62 5.71 1.82
N VAL A 130 37.52 5.15 3.03
CA VAL A 130 37.32 3.71 3.25
C VAL A 130 36.07 3.25 2.48
N GLY A 131 36.22 2.17 1.70
CA GLY A 131 35.14 1.64 0.86
C GLY A 131 35.18 2.11 -0.60
N TYR A 132 36.14 2.97 -0.97
CA TYR A 132 36.38 3.40 -2.35
C TYR A 132 37.79 3.02 -2.81
N GLU A 133 37.94 2.75 -4.10
CA GLU A 133 39.21 2.46 -4.76
C GLU A 133 39.56 3.58 -5.73
N LEU A 134 40.82 4.05 -5.69
CA LEU A 134 41.30 5.12 -6.57
C LEU A 134 41.58 4.55 -7.96
N VAL A 135 40.89 5.07 -8.97
CA VAL A 135 41.02 4.66 -10.37
C VAL A 135 41.08 5.91 -11.23
N HIS A 136 42.24 6.20 -11.82
CA HIS A 136 42.45 7.35 -12.73
C HIS A 136 42.03 8.73 -12.17
N GLY A 137 42.18 8.93 -10.85
CA GLY A 137 41.80 10.19 -10.20
C GLY A 137 40.37 10.22 -9.67
N ASP A 138 39.56 9.21 -9.99
CA ASP A 138 38.22 9.04 -9.43
C ASP A 138 38.23 8.00 -8.32
N CYS A 139 37.38 8.18 -7.31
CA CYS A 139 37.16 7.18 -6.27
C CYS A 139 35.90 6.39 -6.60
N LEU A 140 36.08 5.12 -6.96
CA LEU A 140 34.98 4.24 -7.34
C LEU A 140 34.65 3.31 -6.18
N GLY A 141 33.37 3.20 -5.82
CA GLY A 141 32.95 2.40 -4.67
C GLY A 141 33.37 0.92 -4.84
N ARG A 142 33.96 0.33 -3.81
CA ARG A 142 34.43 -1.07 -3.80
C ARG A 142 33.27 -2.05 -4.06
N MET A 143 32.08 -1.72 -3.57
CA MET A 143 30.85 -2.48 -3.79
C MET A 143 30.23 -2.29 -5.19
N ARG A 144 30.83 -1.52 -6.11
CA ARG A 144 30.28 -1.30 -7.46
C ARG A 144 30.09 -2.60 -8.23
N PHE A 145 30.97 -3.58 -8.04
CA PHE A 145 30.84 -4.88 -8.69
C PHE A 145 29.66 -5.67 -8.13
N LEU A 146 29.46 -5.65 -6.81
CA LEU A 146 28.31 -6.26 -6.17
C LEU A 146 27.00 -5.66 -6.71
N TRP A 147 26.88 -4.33 -6.75
CA TRP A 147 25.71 -3.67 -7.31
C TRP A 147 25.51 -3.97 -8.79
N LYS A 148 26.57 -4.00 -9.61
CA LYS A 148 26.47 -4.42 -11.01
C LYS A 148 25.96 -5.85 -11.15
N VAL A 149 26.40 -6.77 -10.30
CA VAL A 149 25.92 -8.16 -10.28
C VAL A 149 24.44 -8.20 -9.86
N ILE A 150 24.04 -7.46 -8.82
CA ILE A 150 22.64 -7.36 -8.40
C ILE A 150 21.77 -6.81 -9.53
N PHE A 151 22.15 -5.68 -10.14
CA PHE A 151 21.42 -5.08 -11.26
C PHE A 151 21.40 -5.99 -12.48
N LEU A 152 22.45 -6.77 -12.73
CA LEU A 152 22.47 -7.78 -13.78
C LEU A 152 21.46 -8.89 -13.48
N ILE A 153 21.45 -9.43 -12.26
CA ILE A 153 20.49 -10.47 -11.84
C ILE A 153 19.05 -9.95 -11.96
N VAL A 154 18.77 -8.76 -11.43
CA VAL A 154 17.45 -8.12 -11.54
C VAL A 154 17.09 -7.88 -13.01
N GLY A 155 18.03 -7.37 -13.81
CA GLY A 155 17.84 -7.15 -15.24
C GLY A 155 17.53 -8.44 -16.00
N VAL A 156 18.21 -9.55 -15.67
CA VAL A 156 17.92 -10.88 -16.22
C VAL A 156 16.53 -11.35 -15.81
N LEU A 157 16.16 -11.26 -14.52
CA LEU A 157 14.83 -11.63 -14.04
C LEU A 157 13.72 -10.82 -14.73
N VAL A 158 13.87 -9.50 -14.80
CA VAL A 158 12.94 -8.61 -15.51
C VAL A 158 12.86 -8.98 -16.99
N SER A 159 13.99 -9.27 -17.63
CA SER A 159 14.01 -9.71 -19.03
C SER A 159 13.27 -11.03 -19.22
N LEU A 160 13.44 -11.99 -18.32
CA LEU A 160 12.72 -13.27 -18.35
C LEU A 160 11.21 -13.06 -18.22
N VAL A 161 10.78 -12.22 -17.27
CA VAL A 161 9.36 -11.84 -17.11
C VAL A 161 8.82 -11.13 -18.35
N LEU A 162 9.58 -10.21 -18.95
CA LEU A 162 9.17 -9.49 -20.16
C LEU A 162 9.08 -10.42 -21.37
N VAL A 163 10.00 -11.37 -21.52
CA VAL A 163 9.94 -12.37 -22.60
C VAL A 163 8.75 -13.30 -22.39
N TRP A 164 8.54 -13.78 -21.16
CA TRP A 164 7.37 -14.58 -20.80
C TRP A 164 6.05 -13.84 -21.08
N TYR A 165 5.93 -12.60 -20.60
CA TYR A 165 4.75 -11.75 -20.84
C TYR A 165 4.54 -11.46 -22.32
N SER A 166 5.62 -11.20 -23.06
CA SER A 166 5.55 -11.06 -24.53
C SER A 166 5.01 -12.34 -25.17
N GLY A 167 5.37 -13.51 -24.64
CA GLY A 167 4.82 -14.80 -25.08
C GLY A 167 3.32 -14.90 -24.91
N ILE A 168 2.81 -14.45 -23.76
CA ILE A 168 1.36 -14.39 -23.51
C ILE A 168 0.70 -13.38 -24.46
N VAL A 169 1.28 -12.20 -24.67
CA VAL A 169 0.73 -11.14 -25.53
C VAL A 169 0.68 -11.57 -27.00
N PHE A 170 1.72 -12.27 -27.47
CA PHE A 170 1.84 -12.72 -28.86
C PHE A 170 1.29 -14.13 -29.09
N GLY A 171 0.99 -14.87 -28.02
CA GLY A 171 0.26 -16.12 -28.05
C GLY A 171 -1.17 -15.90 -28.56
N GLY A 172 -1.64 -16.81 -29.42
CA GLY A 172 -3.04 -16.81 -29.86
C GLY A 172 -3.99 -17.13 -28.70
N MET A 173 -5.24 -16.68 -28.80
CA MET A 173 -6.28 -17.07 -27.84
C MET A 173 -6.59 -18.57 -28.00
N ASN A 174 -6.27 -19.38 -26.99
CA ASN A 174 -6.37 -20.84 -27.11
C ASN A 174 -7.69 -21.43 -26.60
N ASN A 175 -8.49 -20.71 -25.79
CA ASN A 175 -9.82 -21.19 -25.36
C ASN A 175 -10.86 -20.06 -25.25
N PRO A 176 -11.59 -19.75 -26.35
CA PRO A 176 -12.60 -18.70 -26.33
C PRO A 176 -13.83 -19.06 -25.48
N LEU A 177 -14.04 -20.34 -25.14
CA LEU A 177 -15.21 -20.78 -24.38
C LEU A 177 -15.07 -20.45 -22.88
N VAL A 178 -13.92 -20.80 -22.28
CA VAL A 178 -13.61 -20.44 -20.88
C VAL A 178 -13.58 -18.92 -20.71
N LEU A 179 -12.96 -18.20 -21.65
CA LEU A 179 -12.95 -16.74 -21.63
C LEU A 179 -14.38 -16.17 -21.67
N ARG A 180 -15.26 -16.72 -22.51
CA ARG A 180 -16.66 -16.29 -22.57
C ARG A 180 -17.37 -16.55 -21.24
N GLN A 181 -17.18 -17.72 -20.64
CA GLN A 181 -17.75 -18.04 -19.33
C GLN A 181 -17.23 -17.11 -18.23
N ALA A 182 -15.92 -16.84 -18.20
CA ALA A 182 -15.29 -15.92 -17.27
C ALA A 182 -15.80 -14.48 -17.44
N LEU A 183 -15.97 -14.01 -18.68
CA LEU A 183 -16.55 -12.70 -18.96
C LEU A 183 -18.02 -12.62 -18.53
N VAL A 184 -18.80 -13.69 -18.73
CA VAL A 184 -20.17 -13.78 -18.23
C VAL A 184 -20.19 -13.77 -16.70
N HIS A 185 -19.32 -14.53 -16.05
CA HIS A 185 -19.19 -14.55 -14.60
C HIS A 185 -18.81 -13.17 -14.04
N ARG A 186 -17.81 -12.50 -14.61
CA ARG A 186 -17.46 -11.11 -14.27
C ARG A 186 -18.63 -10.15 -14.44
N THR A 187 -19.36 -10.32 -15.54
CA THR A 187 -20.54 -9.51 -15.86
C THR A 187 -21.67 -9.72 -14.84
N ARG A 188 -21.79 -10.94 -14.30
CA ARG A 188 -22.71 -11.31 -13.21
C ARG A 188 -22.24 -10.80 -11.85
N GLY A 189 -20.93 -10.79 -11.58
CA GLY A 189 -20.35 -10.25 -10.34
C GLY A 189 -20.35 -8.72 -10.25
N SER A 190 -20.89 -8.04 -11.25
CA SER A 190 -21.00 -6.59 -11.24
C SER A 190 -22.26 -6.11 -10.52
N LEU A 191 -22.19 -4.95 -9.87
CA LEU A 191 -23.34 -4.36 -9.18
C LEU A 191 -24.48 -4.07 -10.18
N ARG A 192 -25.62 -4.73 -9.95
CA ARG A 192 -26.81 -4.66 -10.81
C ARG A 192 -28.05 -4.31 -10.00
N LYS A 193 -28.95 -3.56 -10.63
CA LYS A 193 -30.31 -3.36 -10.15
C LYS A 193 -31.21 -4.37 -10.86
N VAL A 194 -31.94 -5.15 -10.08
CA VAL A 194 -33.06 -5.95 -10.61
C VAL A 194 -34.26 -5.03 -10.72
N ASN A 195 -34.78 -4.85 -11.92
CA ASN A 195 -36.01 -4.11 -12.17
C ASN A 195 -37.23 -5.02 -11.90
N ASP A 196 -38.41 -4.41 -11.71
CA ASP A 196 -39.65 -5.14 -11.41
C ASP A 196 -40.07 -6.13 -12.51
N ASP A 197 -39.55 -5.95 -13.73
CA ASP A 197 -39.74 -6.85 -14.88
C ASP A 197 -38.75 -8.03 -14.90
N GLY A 198 -37.89 -8.16 -13.87
CA GLY A 198 -36.84 -9.16 -13.79
C GLY A 198 -35.63 -8.88 -14.69
N SER A 199 -35.55 -7.70 -15.31
CA SER A 199 -34.39 -7.29 -16.08
C SER A 199 -33.28 -6.76 -15.16
N ASP A 200 -32.03 -7.14 -15.48
CA ASP A 200 -30.85 -6.64 -14.77
C ASP A 200 -30.27 -5.44 -15.50
N GLU A 201 -30.23 -4.28 -14.84
CA GLU A 201 -29.53 -3.10 -15.34
C GLU A 201 -28.31 -2.76 -14.49
N TRP A 202 -27.31 -2.16 -15.14
CA TRP A 202 -26.11 -1.67 -14.46
C TRP A 202 -26.46 -0.45 -13.62
N PHE A 203 -25.92 -0.38 -12.39
CA PHE A 203 -25.95 0.88 -11.67
C PHE A 203 -25.18 1.96 -12.45
N PRO A 204 -25.77 3.16 -12.66
CA PRO A 204 -25.06 4.27 -13.26
C PRO A 204 -23.75 4.58 -12.50
N ILE A 205 -22.68 4.96 -13.20
CA ILE A 205 -21.39 5.33 -12.59
C ILE A 205 -21.54 6.48 -11.57
N MET A 206 -22.54 7.34 -11.76
CA MET A 206 -22.84 8.47 -10.87
C MET A 206 -23.70 8.09 -9.66
N SER A 207 -24.01 6.81 -9.48
CA SER A 207 -24.75 6.31 -8.33
C SER A 207 -23.95 6.58 -7.05
N SER A 208 -24.62 7.13 -6.05
CA SER A 208 -24.01 7.35 -4.74
C SER A 208 -23.79 6.01 -4.04
N LEU A 209 -22.53 5.67 -3.74
CA LEU A 209 -22.18 4.46 -2.98
C LEU A 209 -22.07 4.70 -1.47
N TRP A 210 -22.07 5.95 -1.01
CA TRP A 210 -21.88 6.30 0.41
C TRP A 210 -23.18 6.64 1.16
N ARG A 211 -24.30 6.78 0.44
CA ARG A 211 -25.64 6.96 0.99
C ARG A 211 -26.61 6.04 0.28
N LEU A 212 -27.66 5.62 1.00
CA LEU A 212 -28.86 5.06 0.42
C LEU A 212 -29.43 6.07 -0.60
N PRO A 213 -29.52 5.71 -1.89
CA PRO A 213 -30.27 6.48 -2.85
C PRO A 213 -31.72 6.68 -2.36
N PRO A 214 -32.36 7.83 -2.63
CA PRO A 214 -33.77 8.06 -2.25
C PRO A 214 -34.76 7.03 -2.81
N GLN A 215 -34.36 6.28 -3.83
CA GLN A 215 -35.16 5.28 -4.54
C GLN A 215 -34.70 3.84 -4.32
N ALA A 216 -33.64 3.62 -3.53
CA ALA A 216 -33.12 2.29 -3.28
C ALA A 216 -33.58 1.82 -1.91
N GLU A 217 -34.15 0.61 -1.87
CA GLU A 217 -34.57 -0.06 -0.64
C GLU A 217 -33.37 -0.56 0.17
N TRP A 218 -32.21 -0.78 -0.47
CA TRP A 218 -30.99 -1.32 0.17
C TRP A 218 -29.71 -0.61 -0.31
N PRO A 219 -28.64 -0.63 0.50
CA PRO A 219 -27.35 -0.06 0.13
C PRO A 219 -26.72 -0.80 -1.07
N ILE A 220 -26.27 -0.04 -2.07
CA ILE A 220 -25.61 -0.58 -3.26
C ILE A 220 -24.29 -1.25 -2.84
N GLY A 221 -24.17 -2.56 -3.02
CA GLY A 221 -22.98 -3.33 -2.66
C GLY A 221 -22.85 -3.65 -1.17
N GLY A 222 -23.93 -3.52 -0.40
CA GLY A 222 -24.00 -3.90 1.01
C GLY A 222 -23.50 -2.83 1.99
N PRO A 223 -23.69 -3.05 3.30
CA PRO A 223 -23.33 -2.09 4.34
C PRO A 223 -21.82 -1.82 4.40
N GLY A 224 -20.98 -2.83 4.19
CA GLY A 224 -19.52 -2.69 4.21
C GLY A 224 -18.99 -1.70 3.17
N LEU A 225 -19.46 -1.80 1.92
CA LEU A 225 -19.06 -0.88 0.84
C LEU A 225 -19.51 0.56 1.14
N MET A 226 -20.74 0.72 1.66
CA MET A 226 -21.28 2.02 2.03
C MET A 226 -20.45 2.70 3.14
N LEU A 227 -20.07 1.94 4.17
CA LEU A 227 -19.24 2.43 5.26
C LEU A 227 -17.82 2.77 4.80
N LEU A 228 -17.24 1.98 3.89
CA LEU A 228 -15.93 2.25 3.31
C LEU A 228 -15.90 3.59 2.54
N PHE A 229 -16.87 3.84 1.66
CA PHE A 229 -16.95 5.12 0.94
C PHE A 229 -17.26 6.30 1.86
N SER A 230 -18.06 6.07 2.91
CA SER A 230 -18.30 7.08 3.95
C SER A 230 -17.03 7.43 4.71
N PHE A 231 -16.17 6.45 5.00
CA PHE A 231 -14.86 6.66 5.59
C PHE A 231 -13.94 7.48 4.68
N GLN A 232 -13.87 7.14 3.39
CA GLN A 232 -13.09 7.91 2.42
C GLN A 232 -13.56 9.36 2.31
N LEU A 233 -14.87 9.59 2.26
CA LEU A 233 -15.44 10.94 2.23
C LEU A 233 -15.09 11.71 3.52
N PHE A 234 -15.19 11.07 4.69
CA PHE A 234 -14.80 11.66 5.96
C PHE A 234 -13.33 12.10 5.94
N LEU A 235 -12.42 11.26 5.45
CA LEU A 235 -11.00 11.61 5.31
C LEU A 235 -10.79 12.80 4.36
N LEU A 236 -11.48 12.84 3.20
CA LEU A 236 -11.38 13.94 2.25
C LEU A 236 -11.87 15.27 2.86
N VAL A 237 -13.02 15.24 3.52
CA VAL A 237 -13.57 16.41 4.22
C VAL A 237 -12.63 16.85 5.33
N TRP A 238 -12.09 15.91 6.11
CA TRP A 238 -11.13 16.20 7.17
C TRP A 238 -9.87 16.88 6.61
N VAL A 239 -9.24 16.31 5.58
CA VAL A 239 -8.07 16.90 4.90
C VAL A 239 -8.37 18.31 4.39
N PHE A 240 -9.56 18.54 3.81
CA PHE A 240 -9.97 19.88 3.39
C PHE A 240 -10.07 20.85 4.57
N ILE A 241 -10.68 20.44 5.69
CA ILE A 241 -10.74 21.23 6.92
C ILE A 241 -9.34 21.54 7.43
N LEU A 242 -8.41 20.58 7.38
CA LEU A 242 -7.02 20.78 7.79
C LEU A 242 -6.29 21.81 6.92
N LEU A 243 -6.46 21.73 5.60
CA LEU A 243 -5.86 22.67 4.66
C LEU A 243 -6.39 24.09 4.86
N VAL A 244 -7.70 24.24 5.01
CA VAL A 244 -8.34 25.53 5.30
C VAL A 244 -7.89 26.04 6.66
N GLY A 245 -7.93 25.20 7.69
CA GLY A 245 -7.53 25.55 9.06
C GLY A 245 -6.07 25.99 9.15
N TRP A 246 -5.16 25.26 8.51
CA TRP A 246 -3.74 25.64 8.43
C TRP A 246 -3.54 26.95 7.66
N THR A 247 -4.24 27.14 6.54
CA THR A 247 -4.16 28.37 5.76
C THR A 247 -4.65 29.57 6.57
N VAL A 248 -5.78 29.44 7.27
CA VAL A 248 -6.33 30.48 8.14
C VAL A 248 -5.38 30.79 9.30
N ALA A 249 -4.83 29.76 9.96
CA ALA A 249 -3.86 29.94 11.04
C ALA A 249 -2.57 30.65 10.57
N ALA A 250 -2.09 30.30 9.38
CA ALA A 250 -0.93 30.95 8.77
C ALA A 250 -1.23 32.41 8.43
N ARG A 251 -2.36 32.72 7.78
CA ARG A 251 -2.76 34.10 7.45
C ARG A 251 -2.98 34.98 8.68
N HIS A 252 -3.45 34.40 9.80
CA HIS A 252 -3.64 35.13 11.04
C HIS A 252 -2.34 35.41 11.81
N THR A 253 -1.35 34.55 11.69
CA THR A 253 -0.08 34.69 12.41
C THR A 253 0.95 35.44 11.55
N ASP A 254 1.37 34.85 10.44
CA ASP A 254 2.28 35.43 9.44
C ASP A 254 2.27 34.56 8.18
N ASP A 255 2.11 35.18 7.00
CA ASP A 255 2.15 34.51 5.69
C ASP A 255 3.44 33.70 5.46
N SER A 256 4.53 34.07 6.12
CA SER A 256 5.80 33.35 6.06
C SER A 256 5.71 31.92 6.60
N MET A 257 4.72 31.58 7.44
CA MET A 257 4.51 30.21 7.93
C MET A 257 4.26 29.19 6.80
N LEU A 258 3.70 29.63 5.66
CA LEU A 258 3.47 28.79 4.48
C LEU A 258 4.75 28.53 3.67
N VAL A 259 5.79 29.34 3.88
CA VAL A 259 7.01 29.32 3.07
C VAL A 259 8.20 28.77 3.85
N VAL A 260 8.17 28.84 5.19
CA VAL A 260 9.24 28.33 6.07
C VAL A 260 9.54 26.85 5.78
N GLY A 261 10.81 26.55 5.48
CA GLY A 261 11.27 25.20 5.15
C GLY A 261 11.21 24.84 3.66
N THR A 262 10.50 25.60 2.83
CA THR A 262 10.37 25.33 1.38
C THR A 262 11.48 25.95 0.52
N TYR A 263 12.37 26.75 1.12
CA TYR A 263 13.43 27.43 0.39
C TYR A 263 14.53 26.44 -0.02
N LEU A 264 14.64 26.16 -1.33
CA LEU A 264 15.76 25.44 -1.91
C LEU A 264 17.01 26.33 -1.85
N ALA A 265 18.04 25.85 -1.17
CA ALA A 265 19.37 26.43 -1.23
C ALA A 265 20.21 25.57 -2.18
N HIS A 266 20.81 26.20 -3.18
CA HIS A 266 21.72 25.54 -4.11
C HIS A 266 23.19 25.67 -3.70
N ASP A 267 23.50 26.70 -2.89
CA ASP A 267 24.83 26.94 -2.36
C ASP A 267 24.79 27.04 -0.83
N SER A 268 25.94 26.77 -0.21
CA SER A 268 26.23 26.92 1.22
C SER A 268 25.81 28.29 1.78
N GLN A 269 26.00 29.37 0.99
CA GLN A 269 25.57 30.73 1.32
C GLN A 269 24.05 30.85 1.47
N GLU A 270 23.31 30.41 0.46
CA GLU A 270 21.84 30.42 0.48
C GLU A 270 21.30 29.54 1.62
N MET A 271 22.00 28.45 1.95
CA MET A 271 21.64 27.57 3.06
C MET A 271 21.77 28.29 4.40
N CYS A 272 22.86 29.01 4.65
CA CYS A 272 23.02 29.81 5.88
C CYS A 272 21.95 30.91 6.01
N GLN A 273 21.65 31.64 4.93
CA GLN A 273 20.56 32.63 4.94
C GLN A 273 19.21 31.98 5.27
N ALA A 274 18.90 30.86 4.62
CA ALA A 274 17.66 30.14 4.83
C ALA A 274 17.56 29.55 6.24
N VAL A 275 18.68 29.08 6.80
CA VAL A 275 18.75 28.53 8.17
C VAL A 275 18.53 29.62 9.20
N GLU A 276 19.20 30.76 9.07
CA GLU A 276 19.06 31.87 10.02
C GLU A 276 17.66 32.48 9.97
N TRP A 277 17.18 32.83 8.76
CA TRP A 277 15.84 33.34 8.54
C TRP A 277 14.76 32.38 9.06
N GLY A 278 14.92 31.10 8.73
CA GLY A 278 14.00 30.05 9.12
C GLY A 278 13.97 29.80 10.63
N ARG A 279 15.12 29.87 11.31
CA ARG A 279 15.19 29.83 12.78
C ARG A 279 14.45 31.00 13.41
N ARG A 280 14.70 32.23 12.96
CA ARG A 280 14.05 33.44 13.52
C ARG A 280 12.53 33.32 13.45
N ILE A 281 12.00 32.88 12.31
CA ILE A 281 10.54 32.69 12.15
C ILE A 281 10.03 31.51 12.96
N ARG A 282 10.76 30.38 12.99
CA ARG A 282 10.40 29.24 13.83
C ARG A 282 10.29 29.66 15.29
N ASP A 283 11.29 30.35 15.83
CA ASP A 283 11.35 30.71 17.25
C ASP A 283 10.24 31.71 17.61
N ARG A 284 9.89 32.62 16.69
CA ARG A 284 8.75 33.54 16.82
C ARG A 284 7.40 32.82 16.81
N ASP A 285 7.21 31.88 15.88
CA ASP A 285 5.89 31.27 15.61
C ASP A 285 5.73 29.86 16.21
N ARG A 286 6.70 29.39 17.01
CA ARG A 286 6.73 28.04 17.59
C ARG A 286 5.48 27.72 18.40
N LEU A 287 4.99 28.69 19.18
CA LEU A 287 3.86 28.50 20.08
C LEU A 287 2.56 28.36 19.29
N SER A 288 2.40 29.14 18.21
CA SER A 288 1.27 29.01 17.29
C SER A 288 1.25 27.65 16.60
N LYS A 289 2.41 27.15 16.15
CA LYS A 289 2.52 25.79 15.55
C LYS A 289 2.20 24.70 16.56
N LEU A 290 2.74 24.80 17.77
CA LEU A 290 2.47 23.84 18.84
C LEU A 290 0.99 23.82 19.20
N PHE A 291 0.36 24.98 19.36
CA PHE A 291 -1.06 25.10 19.66
C PHE A 291 -1.93 24.54 18.54
N PHE A 292 -1.64 24.88 17.27
CA PHE A 292 -2.35 24.33 16.11
C PHE A 292 -2.25 22.80 16.07
N THR A 293 -1.03 22.27 16.26
CA THR A 293 -0.79 20.82 16.25
C THR A 293 -1.51 20.13 17.41
N PHE A 294 -1.48 20.71 18.61
CA PHE A 294 -2.20 20.18 19.76
C PHE A 294 -3.72 20.15 19.52
N MET A 295 -4.30 21.24 19.04
CA MET A 295 -5.72 21.30 18.66
C MET A 295 -6.05 20.28 17.57
N LEU A 296 -5.18 20.14 16.57
CA LEU A 296 -5.31 19.15 15.51
C LEU A 296 -5.40 17.73 16.08
N TYR A 297 -4.51 17.35 17.01
CA TYR A 297 -4.55 16.02 17.62
C TYR A 297 -5.83 15.80 18.43
N VAL A 298 -6.21 16.75 19.28
CA VAL A 298 -7.44 16.64 20.10
C VAL A 298 -8.68 16.54 19.22
N LEU A 299 -8.82 17.43 18.24
CA LEU A 299 -9.96 17.44 17.33
C LEU A 299 -9.98 16.20 16.43
N SER A 300 -8.84 15.78 15.87
CA SER A 300 -8.76 14.54 15.06
C SER A 300 -9.22 13.33 15.86
N THR A 301 -8.79 13.22 17.12
CA THR A 301 -9.14 12.11 18.00
C THR A 301 -10.63 12.12 18.32
N ALA A 302 -11.18 13.28 18.73
CA ALA A 302 -12.59 13.42 19.03
C ALA A 302 -13.47 13.16 17.79
N CYS A 303 -13.10 13.70 16.62
CA CYS A 303 -13.79 13.47 15.36
C CYS A 303 -13.72 12.00 14.93
N SER A 304 -12.58 11.32 15.12
CA SER A 304 -12.44 9.90 14.79
C SER A 304 -13.33 9.02 15.68
N ILE A 305 -13.39 9.30 16.99
CA ILE A 305 -14.29 8.59 17.93
C ILE A 305 -15.75 8.86 17.56
N ALA A 306 -16.13 10.13 17.34
CA ALA A 306 -17.49 10.49 16.94
C ALA A 306 -17.89 9.83 15.62
N PHE A 307 -16.96 9.77 14.66
CA PHE A 307 -17.17 9.12 13.38
C PHE A 307 -17.30 7.59 13.51
N ALA A 308 -16.49 6.95 14.35
CA ALA A 308 -16.61 5.52 14.64
C ALA A 308 -17.97 5.18 15.26
N LEU A 309 -18.43 5.98 16.23
CA LEU A 309 -19.76 5.83 16.83
C LEU A 309 -20.87 6.05 15.80
N TRP A 310 -20.72 7.04 14.91
CA TRP A 310 -21.66 7.29 13.82
C TRP A 310 -21.70 6.12 12.83
N GLN A 311 -20.55 5.59 12.41
CA GLN A 311 -20.47 4.43 11.52
C GLN A 311 -21.11 3.20 12.16
N HIS A 312 -20.83 2.93 13.42
CA HIS A 312 -21.39 1.78 14.13
C HIS A 312 -22.93 1.86 14.22
N ARG A 313 -23.47 3.02 14.59
CA ARG A 313 -24.92 3.25 14.60
C ARG A 313 -25.53 3.10 13.20
N ARG A 314 -24.83 3.61 12.18
CA ARG A 314 -25.28 3.53 10.81
C ARG A 314 -25.28 2.08 10.29
N TYR A 315 -24.29 1.29 10.69
CA TYR A 315 -24.28 -0.15 10.45
C TYR A 315 -25.50 -0.81 11.09
N GLN A 316 -25.71 -0.61 12.39
CA GLN A 316 -26.85 -1.19 13.13
C GLN A 316 -28.21 -0.80 12.54
N GLU A 317 -28.37 0.44 12.08
CA GLU A 317 -29.60 0.88 11.43
C GLU A 317 -29.86 0.12 10.14
N VAL A 318 -28.85 -0.04 9.28
CA VAL A 318 -28.98 -0.76 8.02
C VAL A 318 -29.19 -2.25 8.26
N ASP A 319 -28.44 -2.84 9.19
CA ASP A 319 -28.53 -4.23 9.59
C ASP A 319 -29.93 -4.57 10.14
N SER A 320 -30.50 -3.70 10.98
CA SER A 320 -31.86 -3.88 11.52
C SER A 320 -32.98 -3.84 10.47
N GLN A 321 -32.70 -3.35 9.26
CA GLN A 321 -33.66 -3.28 8.16
C GLN A 321 -33.59 -4.53 7.27
N THR A 322 -32.58 -5.37 7.43
CA THR A 322 -32.33 -6.55 6.60
C THR A 322 -32.34 -7.80 7.46
N SER A 323 -33.25 -8.73 7.18
CA SER A 323 -33.17 -10.07 7.77
C SER A 323 -32.19 -10.93 6.97
N THR A 324 -31.27 -11.57 7.68
CA THR A 324 -30.22 -12.39 7.11
C THR A 324 -30.29 -13.83 7.61
N MET A 325 -29.51 -14.75 7.03
CA MET A 325 -29.57 -16.15 7.45
C MET A 325 -29.02 -16.34 8.88
N MET A 326 -28.06 -15.52 9.30
CA MET A 326 -27.51 -15.54 10.65
C MET A 326 -28.53 -15.19 11.75
N ASP A 327 -29.56 -14.38 11.44
CA ASP A 327 -30.59 -14.00 12.42
C ASP A 327 -31.46 -15.19 12.88
N TYR A 328 -31.51 -16.26 12.10
CA TYR A 328 -32.27 -17.47 12.41
C TYR A 328 -31.40 -18.60 12.98
N ALA A 329 -30.08 -18.41 13.05
CA ALA A 329 -29.14 -19.44 13.45
C ALA A 329 -28.64 -19.22 14.89
N ALA A 330 -28.44 -20.32 15.63
CA ALA A 330 -27.66 -20.35 16.85
C ALA A 330 -26.51 -21.35 16.69
N VAL A 331 -25.37 -21.04 17.30
CA VAL A 331 -24.28 -22.01 17.43
C VAL A 331 -24.35 -22.68 18.78
N CYS A 332 -24.43 -24.00 18.75
CA CYS A 332 -24.44 -24.85 19.91
C CYS A 332 -23.09 -25.57 20.03
N THR A 333 -22.49 -25.51 21.22
CA THR A 333 -21.18 -26.09 21.54
C THR A 333 -21.27 -27.02 22.75
N GLY A 334 -20.36 -28.00 22.82
CA GLY A 334 -20.26 -28.95 23.94
C GLY A 334 -20.81 -30.34 23.63
N PHE A 335 -21.15 -30.63 22.38
CA PHE A 335 -21.55 -31.98 21.97
C PHE A 335 -20.36 -32.96 22.02
N PRO A 336 -20.61 -34.26 22.27
CA PRO A 336 -19.59 -35.29 22.15
C PRO A 336 -19.06 -35.40 20.72
N LEU A 337 -17.84 -35.93 20.57
CA LEU A 337 -17.25 -36.26 19.28
C LEU A 337 -17.87 -37.59 18.78
N ASP A 338 -19.12 -37.51 18.32
CA ASP A 338 -19.85 -38.63 17.75
C ASP A 338 -19.74 -38.61 16.21
N GLY A 339 -19.86 -39.79 15.58
CA GLY A 339 -19.96 -39.95 14.12
C GLY A 339 -21.19 -40.77 13.76
N GLY A 340 -21.69 -40.61 12.53
CA GLY A 340 -22.79 -41.41 12.00
C GLY A 340 -23.92 -40.60 11.35
N PRO A 341 -24.87 -41.29 10.70
CA PRO A 341 -25.89 -40.66 9.85
C PRO A 341 -26.99 -39.92 10.63
N ASP A 342 -27.26 -40.31 11.88
CA ASP A 342 -28.40 -39.79 12.66
C ASP A 342 -28.03 -38.64 13.61
N VAL A 343 -26.76 -38.20 13.61
CA VAL A 343 -26.24 -37.19 14.57
C VAL A 343 -27.01 -35.86 14.46
N GLU A 344 -27.32 -35.41 13.25
CA GLU A 344 -28.09 -34.17 13.03
C GLU A 344 -29.52 -34.29 13.59
N GLY A 345 -30.17 -35.44 13.41
CA GLY A 345 -31.51 -35.72 13.92
C GLY A 345 -31.55 -35.79 15.44
N ASP A 346 -30.57 -36.48 16.06
CA ASP A 346 -30.44 -36.57 17.51
C ASP A 346 -30.24 -35.20 18.17
N ILE A 347 -29.41 -34.35 17.56
CA ILE A 347 -29.18 -32.98 18.04
C ILE A 347 -30.45 -32.15 17.87
N GLN A 348 -31.13 -32.27 16.72
CA GLN A 348 -32.36 -31.55 16.45
C GLN A 348 -33.45 -31.88 17.47
N GLU A 349 -33.67 -33.18 17.73
CA GLU A 349 -34.66 -33.64 18.71
C GLU A 349 -34.33 -33.16 20.13
N PHE A 350 -33.05 -33.24 20.51
CA PHE A 350 -32.60 -32.74 21.80
C PHE A 350 -32.88 -31.25 21.96
N ILE A 351 -32.51 -30.42 20.99
CA ILE A 351 -32.68 -28.96 21.08
C ILE A 351 -34.15 -28.60 21.12
N THR A 352 -34.99 -29.20 20.28
CA THR A 352 -36.44 -28.97 20.32
C THR A 352 -37.06 -29.42 21.64
N ARG A 353 -36.61 -30.53 22.23
CA ARG A 353 -37.09 -31.00 23.55
C ARG A 353 -36.61 -30.10 24.70
N ALA A 354 -35.38 -29.65 24.64
CA ALA A 354 -34.75 -28.86 25.70
C ALA A 354 -35.25 -27.41 25.72
N THR A 355 -35.53 -26.83 24.55
CA THR A 355 -35.92 -25.42 24.42
C THR A 355 -37.43 -25.23 24.24
N GLY A 356 -38.15 -26.27 23.79
CA GLY A 356 -39.56 -26.15 23.39
C GLY A 356 -39.76 -25.39 22.08
N CYS A 357 -38.68 -25.02 21.38
CA CYS A 357 -38.72 -24.28 20.13
C CYS A 357 -38.62 -25.19 18.91
N ASN A 358 -39.37 -24.87 17.85
CA ASN A 358 -39.31 -25.62 16.60
C ASN A 358 -38.05 -25.25 15.80
N THR A 359 -37.31 -26.27 15.39
CA THR A 359 -36.08 -26.15 14.59
C THR A 359 -36.37 -26.52 13.14
N VAL A 360 -35.81 -25.77 12.19
CA VAL A 360 -35.88 -26.06 10.75
C VAL A 360 -34.91 -27.18 10.39
N GLY A 361 -33.72 -27.15 11.00
CA GLY A 361 -32.67 -28.14 10.78
C GLY A 361 -31.42 -27.84 11.58
N VAL A 362 -30.50 -28.80 11.57
CA VAL A 362 -29.20 -28.72 12.24
C VAL A 362 -28.12 -29.02 11.21
N SER A 363 -27.05 -28.23 11.22
CA SER A 363 -25.84 -28.47 10.43
C SER A 363 -24.68 -28.71 11.37
N VAL A 364 -24.15 -29.94 11.35
CA VAL A 364 -23.05 -30.35 12.24
C VAL A 364 -21.71 -29.92 11.64
N CYS A 365 -20.81 -29.41 12.49
CA CYS A 365 -19.44 -29.14 12.09
C CYS A 365 -18.64 -30.45 12.17
N TRP A 366 -18.16 -30.94 11.03
CA TRP A 366 -17.40 -32.19 10.92
C TRP A 366 -15.90 -31.93 10.97
N ASP A 367 -15.15 -32.79 11.66
CA ASP A 367 -13.69 -32.74 11.68
C ASP A 367 -13.13 -33.52 10.48
N TYR A 368 -13.00 -32.83 9.35
CA TYR A 368 -12.42 -33.39 8.15
C TYR A 368 -10.99 -32.90 7.88
N GLY A 369 -10.30 -32.33 8.87
CA GLY A 369 -8.96 -31.75 8.67
C GLY A 369 -7.93 -32.76 8.14
N HIS A 370 -8.07 -34.04 8.48
CA HIS A 370 -7.19 -35.12 8.02
C HIS A 370 -7.50 -35.62 6.59
N VAL A 371 -8.71 -35.37 6.09
CA VAL A 371 -9.21 -35.85 4.79
C VAL A 371 -9.74 -34.72 3.91
N GLU A 372 -9.29 -33.48 4.18
CA GLU A 372 -9.79 -32.26 3.54
C GLU A 372 -9.70 -32.31 2.02
N SER A 373 -8.57 -32.78 1.49
CA SER A 373 -8.37 -32.90 0.04
C SER A 373 -9.38 -33.86 -0.60
N GLU A 374 -9.72 -34.97 0.06
CA GLU A 374 -10.69 -35.95 -0.45
C GLU A 374 -12.11 -35.36 -0.44
N VAL A 375 -12.50 -34.73 0.67
CA VAL A 375 -13.83 -34.10 0.82
C VAL A 375 -14.03 -32.98 -0.20
N LEU A 376 -13.04 -32.10 -0.36
CA LEU A 376 -13.12 -31.00 -1.34
C LEU A 376 -13.19 -31.53 -2.77
N THR A 377 -12.43 -32.57 -3.11
CA THR A 377 -12.46 -33.18 -4.45
C THR A 377 -13.85 -33.75 -4.75
N LEU A 378 -14.43 -34.51 -3.81
CA LEU A 378 -15.79 -35.06 -3.96
C LEU A 378 -16.85 -33.96 -4.07
N ALA A 379 -16.73 -32.89 -3.29
CA ALA A 379 -17.64 -31.74 -3.36
C ALA A 379 -17.55 -31.01 -4.70
N ILE A 380 -16.33 -30.77 -5.21
CA ILE A 380 -16.09 -30.15 -6.53
C ILE A 380 -16.69 -31.02 -7.65
N ASN A 381 -16.46 -32.34 -7.59
CA ASN A 381 -17.03 -33.28 -8.56
C ASN A 381 -18.57 -33.23 -8.57
N GLU A 382 -19.21 -33.17 -7.40
CA GLU A 382 -20.66 -33.04 -7.30
C GLU A 382 -21.17 -31.69 -7.83
N ILE A 383 -20.47 -30.59 -7.56
CA ILE A 383 -20.80 -29.27 -8.13
C ILE A 383 -20.72 -29.32 -9.66
N ARG A 384 -19.60 -29.84 -10.22
CA ARG A 384 -19.44 -30.01 -11.68
C ARG A 384 -20.57 -30.84 -12.26
N ARG A 385 -21.02 -31.91 -11.58
CA ARG A 385 -22.17 -32.73 -11.99
C ARG A 385 -23.48 -31.96 -11.98
N ARG A 386 -23.74 -31.15 -10.96
CA ARG A 386 -24.94 -30.29 -10.90
C ARG A 386 -24.93 -29.25 -12.00
N GLU A 387 -23.79 -28.62 -12.24
CA GLU A 387 -23.63 -27.65 -13.34
C GLU A 387 -23.83 -28.30 -14.72
N ALA A 388 -23.27 -29.49 -14.95
CA ALA A 388 -23.48 -30.24 -16.18
C ALA A 388 -24.96 -30.63 -16.40
N ARG A 389 -25.67 -30.99 -15.33
CA ARG A 389 -27.13 -31.23 -15.37
C ARG A 389 -27.89 -29.96 -15.74
N CYS A 390 -27.56 -28.82 -15.13
CA CYS A 390 -28.17 -27.53 -15.44
C CYS A 390 -27.87 -27.05 -16.87
N LEU A 391 -26.69 -27.33 -17.40
CA LEU A 391 -26.31 -26.99 -18.79
C LEU A 391 -27.12 -27.76 -19.83
N ASN A 392 -27.56 -28.97 -19.49
CA ASN A 392 -28.42 -29.80 -20.35
C ASN A 392 -29.92 -29.48 -20.20
N ASP A 393 -30.29 -28.54 -19.32
CA ASP A 393 -31.67 -28.10 -19.15
C ASP A 393 -32.09 -27.11 -20.26
N PRO A 394 -33.15 -27.41 -21.05
CA PRO A 394 -33.63 -26.52 -22.11
C PRO A 394 -33.91 -25.08 -21.65
N CYS A 395 -34.31 -24.89 -20.38
CA CYS A 395 -34.63 -23.59 -19.81
C CYS A 395 -33.37 -22.69 -19.67
N PHE A 396 -32.24 -23.28 -19.25
CA PHE A 396 -30.97 -22.57 -19.10
C PHE A 396 -30.37 -22.18 -20.46
N LEU A 397 -30.52 -23.06 -21.47
CA LEU A 397 -30.10 -22.79 -22.84
C LEU A 397 -30.86 -21.59 -23.44
N GLN A 398 -32.17 -21.52 -23.19
CA GLN A 398 -33.04 -20.44 -23.68
C GLN A 398 -32.75 -19.10 -23.00
N TYR A 399 -32.40 -19.11 -21.70
CA TYR A 399 -31.95 -17.93 -20.95
C TYR A 399 -30.55 -17.44 -21.39
N GLN A 400 -29.62 -18.36 -21.70
CA GLN A 400 -28.33 -17.99 -22.29
C GLN A 400 -28.48 -17.34 -23.68
N MET A 401 -29.45 -17.81 -24.47
CA MET A 401 -29.75 -17.24 -25.79
C MET A 401 -30.44 -15.87 -25.70
N SER A 402 -31.23 -15.59 -24.67
CA SER A 402 -31.91 -14.29 -24.50
C SER A 402 -30.97 -13.18 -24.01
N LEU A 403 -29.99 -13.50 -23.16
CA LEU A 403 -28.93 -12.56 -22.72
C LEU A 403 -27.87 -12.29 -23.80
N GLY A 404 -27.77 -13.18 -24.80
CA GLY A 404 -26.88 -13.05 -25.95
C GLY A 404 -27.49 -12.21 -27.07
N GLY A 405 -27.66 -10.90 -26.87
CA GLY A 405 -28.10 -9.98 -27.92
C GLY A 405 -27.34 -10.17 -29.25
N ARG A 406 -28.05 -10.65 -30.28
CA ARG A 406 -27.84 -10.43 -31.72
C ARG A 406 -26.40 -10.45 -32.29
N ARG A 407 -25.53 -11.37 -31.87
CA ARG A 407 -24.22 -11.55 -32.56
C ARG A 407 -23.70 -12.99 -32.62
N GLN A 408 -24.60 -13.97 -32.68
CA GLN A 408 -24.25 -15.39 -32.59
C GLN A 408 -24.26 -16.17 -33.92
N SER A 409 -24.34 -15.52 -35.09
CA SER A 409 -24.39 -16.24 -36.39
C SER A 409 -23.29 -15.85 -37.37
N ARG A 410 -22.00 -16.07 -37.05
CA ARG A 410 -20.98 -16.13 -38.13
C ARG A 410 -19.62 -16.77 -37.85
N TRP A 411 -19.41 -17.50 -36.75
CA TRP A 411 -18.06 -17.99 -36.41
C TRP A 411 -17.97 -19.49 -36.18
N SER A 412 -18.77 -20.27 -36.92
CA SER A 412 -18.60 -21.73 -37.05
C SER A 412 -18.29 -22.08 -38.50
N SER A 413 -17.14 -21.64 -39.01
CA SER A 413 -16.56 -22.17 -40.24
C SER A 413 -15.05 -21.97 -40.20
N GLY A 414 -14.36 -23.11 -40.21
CA GLY A 414 -12.94 -23.38 -40.02
C GLY A 414 -11.94 -22.27 -40.30
N HIS A 415 -10.86 -22.27 -39.53
CA HIS A 415 -9.49 -22.13 -40.04
C HIS A 415 -8.56 -22.89 -39.08
N HIS A 416 -8.08 -24.06 -39.51
CA HIS A 416 -6.80 -24.58 -39.04
C HIS A 416 -5.72 -23.59 -39.47
N THR A 417 -5.37 -22.64 -38.61
CA THR A 417 -4.19 -21.80 -38.83
C THR A 417 -2.96 -22.65 -38.55
N THR A 418 -2.37 -23.17 -39.62
CA THR A 418 -0.97 -23.59 -39.67
C THR A 418 -0.11 -22.52 -39.02
N VAL A 419 0.46 -22.84 -37.86
CA VAL A 419 1.38 -21.99 -37.10
C VAL A 419 2.58 -21.71 -37.98
N ARG A 420 2.61 -20.51 -38.56
CA ARG A 420 3.76 -19.95 -39.26
C ARG A 420 4.88 -19.82 -38.22
N THR A 421 5.91 -20.64 -38.32
CA THR A 421 7.08 -20.65 -37.44
C THR A 421 7.82 -19.32 -37.56
N SER A 422 7.41 -18.33 -36.76
CA SER A 422 8.14 -17.08 -36.61
C SER A 422 9.40 -17.32 -35.75
N LEU A 423 10.39 -16.43 -35.88
CA LEU A 423 11.61 -16.47 -35.08
C LEU A 423 11.31 -16.50 -33.56
N ALA A 424 10.20 -15.87 -33.15
CA ALA A 424 9.71 -15.89 -31.77
C ALA A 424 9.39 -17.32 -31.30
N GLY A 425 8.75 -18.15 -32.14
CA GLY A 425 8.45 -19.55 -31.80
C GLY A 425 9.68 -20.41 -31.52
N ARG A 426 10.85 -20.08 -32.11
CA ARG A 426 12.12 -20.77 -31.82
C ARG A 426 12.76 -20.31 -30.51
N VAL A 427 12.66 -19.03 -30.17
CA VAL A 427 13.11 -18.51 -28.85
C VAL A 427 12.23 -19.03 -27.72
N PHE A 428 10.91 -19.13 -27.95
CA PHE A 428 9.96 -19.71 -26.99
C PHE A 428 10.23 -21.19 -26.65
N CYS A 429 10.82 -21.95 -27.58
CA CYS A 429 11.13 -23.36 -27.37
C CYS A 429 12.34 -23.58 -26.42
N ILE A 430 13.32 -22.66 -26.44
CA ILE A 430 14.53 -22.75 -25.61
C ILE A 430 14.23 -22.38 -24.15
N CYS A 431 13.36 -21.40 -23.93
CA CYS A 431 13.01 -20.92 -22.60
C CYS A 431 11.79 -21.62 -21.97
N ARG A 432 11.21 -22.63 -22.65
CA ARG A 432 10.00 -23.33 -22.21
C ARG A 432 10.08 -23.91 -20.78
N PRO A 433 11.16 -24.60 -20.36
CA PRO A 433 11.26 -25.12 -19.00
C PRO A 433 11.25 -24.02 -17.93
N LEU A 434 11.74 -22.83 -18.29
CA LEU A 434 11.80 -21.68 -17.42
C LEU A 434 10.45 -20.96 -17.35
N PHE A 435 9.68 -20.96 -18.45
CA PHE A 435 8.28 -20.53 -18.46
C PHE A 435 7.39 -21.50 -17.68
N ASP A 436 7.57 -22.80 -17.83
CA ASP A 436 6.83 -23.81 -17.05
C ASP A 436 7.12 -23.63 -15.54
N PHE A 437 8.38 -23.36 -15.16
CA PHE A 437 8.73 -23.01 -13.77
C PHE A 437 8.11 -21.68 -13.31
N ALA A 438 8.07 -20.66 -14.17
CA ALA A 438 7.45 -19.38 -13.85
C ALA A 438 5.93 -19.51 -13.71
N ASP A 439 5.28 -20.29 -14.57
CA ASP A 439 3.85 -20.61 -14.51
C ASP A 439 3.54 -21.39 -13.23
N TRP A 440 4.38 -22.36 -12.85
CA TRP A 440 4.29 -23.04 -11.55
C TRP A 440 4.49 -22.09 -10.35
N ALA A 441 5.53 -21.26 -10.37
CA ALA A 441 5.84 -20.33 -9.29
C ALA A 441 4.78 -19.23 -9.12
N LEU A 442 4.11 -18.83 -10.20
CA LEU A 442 2.99 -17.89 -10.20
C LEU A 442 1.64 -18.57 -9.95
N GLY A 443 1.61 -19.90 -9.73
CA GLY A 443 0.38 -20.66 -9.49
C GLY A 443 -0.56 -20.70 -10.70
N LEU A 444 -0.03 -20.45 -11.90
CA LEU A 444 -0.76 -20.53 -13.17
C LEU A 444 -0.80 -21.95 -13.72
N ASP A 445 0.12 -22.81 -13.30
CA ASP A 445 0.10 -24.24 -13.58
C ASP A 445 -0.75 -24.95 -12.52
N SER A 446 -2.07 -24.97 -12.71
CA SER A 446 -2.84 -26.08 -12.17
C SER A 446 -2.43 -27.28 -13.01
N GLN A 447 -1.64 -28.20 -12.46
CA GLN A 447 -1.48 -29.51 -13.08
C GLN A 447 -2.88 -29.97 -13.50
N PRO A 448 -3.13 -30.24 -14.79
CA PRO A 448 -4.28 -31.05 -15.11
C PRO A 448 -4.03 -32.33 -14.34
N THR A 449 -4.78 -32.54 -13.27
CA THR A 449 -5.04 -33.89 -12.83
C THR A 449 -5.41 -34.60 -14.13
N LYS A 450 -4.66 -35.64 -14.48
CA LYS A 450 -5.07 -36.58 -15.50
C LYS A 450 -6.36 -37.21 -14.99
N GLU A 451 -7.45 -36.46 -14.99
CA GLU A 451 -8.79 -36.98 -14.86
C GLU A 451 -8.97 -37.74 -16.15
N ASN A 452 -9.02 -39.06 -15.99
CA ASN A 452 -9.26 -40.00 -17.05
C ASN A 452 -10.47 -39.49 -17.85
N GLU A 453 -10.26 -39.15 -19.12
CA GLU A 453 -11.34 -38.95 -20.10
C GLU A 453 -12.10 -40.27 -20.40
N ASP A 454 -11.91 -41.31 -19.58
CA ASP A 454 -12.51 -42.62 -19.75
C ASP A 454 -13.71 -42.78 -18.80
N ASN A 455 -14.89 -42.46 -19.34
CA ASN A 455 -16.22 -42.89 -18.89
C ASN A 455 -16.78 -42.23 -17.59
N PRO A 456 -17.51 -41.10 -17.70
CA PRO A 456 -18.06 -40.35 -16.56
C PRO A 456 -19.06 -41.11 -15.67
N ASN A 457 -19.53 -42.29 -16.12
CA ASN A 457 -20.42 -43.15 -15.34
C ASN A 457 -19.68 -44.10 -14.38
N LEU A 458 -18.38 -44.39 -14.59
CA LEU A 458 -17.61 -45.29 -13.72
C LEU A 458 -17.18 -44.61 -12.42
N ASP A 459 -16.86 -43.31 -12.47
CA ASP A 459 -16.44 -42.54 -11.30
C ASP A 459 -17.59 -42.20 -10.34
N LEU A 460 -18.85 -42.30 -10.79
CA LEU A 460 -20.05 -41.94 -10.02
C LEU A 460 -20.31 -42.87 -8.83
N GLU A 461 -20.34 -44.17 -9.08
CA GLU A 461 -20.57 -45.15 -8.01
C GLU A 461 -19.39 -45.21 -7.03
N GLU A 462 -18.17 -45.03 -7.52
CA GLU A 462 -16.98 -45.06 -6.68
C GLU A 462 -16.91 -43.83 -5.78
N ASP A 463 -17.16 -42.64 -6.32
CA ASP A 463 -17.23 -41.40 -5.54
C ASP A 463 -18.36 -41.44 -4.51
N GLN A 464 -19.52 -42.00 -4.87
CA GLN A 464 -20.64 -42.13 -3.95
C GLN A 464 -20.32 -43.09 -2.79
N LYS A 465 -19.70 -44.24 -3.08
CA LYS A 465 -19.24 -45.18 -2.04
C LYS A 465 -18.17 -44.56 -1.14
N LYS A 466 -17.23 -43.78 -1.71
CA LYS A 466 -16.23 -43.03 -0.97
C LYS A 466 -16.86 -41.98 -0.06
N ALA A 467 -17.81 -41.20 -0.58
CA ALA A 467 -18.54 -40.20 0.18
C ALA A 467 -19.34 -40.82 1.34
N GLU A 468 -20.07 -41.91 1.08
CA GLU A 468 -20.82 -42.63 2.12
C GLU A 468 -19.92 -43.18 3.22
N LYS A 469 -18.74 -43.70 2.86
CA LYS A 469 -17.76 -44.16 3.83
C LYS A 469 -17.21 -42.99 4.66
N LEU A 470 -16.80 -41.90 4.01
CA LEU A 470 -16.30 -40.70 4.69
C LEU A 470 -17.33 -40.11 5.65
N LEU A 471 -18.59 -39.98 5.23
CA LEU A 471 -19.67 -39.44 6.07
C LEU A 471 -19.97 -40.30 7.31
N ARG A 472 -19.71 -41.61 7.26
CA ARG A 472 -19.89 -42.51 8.42
C ARG A 472 -18.72 -42.44 9.40
N ASP A 473 -17.51 -42.27 8.87
CA ASP A 473 -16.28 -42.34 9.65
C ASP A 473 -15.84 -40.97 10.21
N LEU A 474 -16.35 -39.87 9.67
CA LEU A 474 -16.01 -38.51 10.10
C LEU A 474 -16.59 -38.21 11.50
N PRO A 475 -15.73 -37.84 12.49
CA PRO A 475 -16.21 -37.37 13.78
C PRO A 475 -16.70 -35.92 13.68
N CYS A 476 -17.71 -35.56 14.47
CA CYS A 476 -18.09 -34.15 14.61
C CYS A 476 -17.12 -33.40 15.55
N THR A 477 -17.06 -32.07 15.44
CA THR A 477 -16.17 -31.22 16.28
C THR A 477 -16.80 -30.82 17.61
N GLY A 478 -17.97 -31.37 17.96
CA GLY A 478 -18.75 -30.96 19.13
C GLY A 478 -19.47 -29.60 18.99
N ILE A 479 -19.58 -29.11 17.75
CA ILE A 479 -20.19 -27.81 17.39
C ILE A 479 -21.25 -28.05 16.31
N ALA A 480 -22.40 -27.41 16.44
CA ALA A 480 -23.47 -27.47 15.45
C ALA A 480 -24.17 -26.12 15.30
N PHE A 481 -24.58 -25.81 14.07
CA PHE A 481 -25.48 -24.70 13.77
C PHE A 481 -26.91 -25.20 13.81
N VAL A 482 -27.77 -24.56 14.60
CA VAL A 482 -29.19 -24.87 14.69
C VAL A 482 -29.99 -23.72 14.08
N ILE A 483 -30.85 -24.04 13.12
CA ILE A 483 -31.66 -23.06 12.40
C ILE A 483 -33.09 -23.12 12.95
N PHE A 484 -33.65 -21.96 13.29
CA PHE A 484 -35.01 -21.81 13.81
C PHE A 484 -35.92 -21.16 12.79
N HIS A 485 -37.23 -21.32 12.98
CA HIS A 485 -38.23 -20.68 12.10
C HIS A 485 -38.32 -19.17 12.31
N THR A 486 -38.06 -18.70 13.52
CA THR A 486 -38.16 -17.28 13.88
C THR A 486 -36.96 -16.85 14.71
N GLU A 487 -36.59 -15.58 14.60
CA GLU A 487 -35.53 -14.96 15.42
C GLU A 487 -35.86 -15.05 16.91
N ARG A 488 -37.15 -14.92 17.26
CA ARG A 488 -37.63 -15.03 18.63
C ARG A 488 -37.44 -16.43 19.20
N ASP A 489 -37.69 -17.47 18.41
CA ASP A 489 -37.44 -18.85 18.82
C ASP A 489 -35.95 -19.10 19.05
N ARG A 490 -35.11 -18.55 18.16
CA ARG A 490 -33.65 -18.59 18.31
C ARG A 490 -33.18 -17.90 19.59
N ASP A 491 -33.66 -16.68 19.88
CA ASP A 491 -33.31 -15.95 21.10
C ASP A 491 -33.76 -16.69 22.36
N THR A 492 -34.97 -17.23 22.35
CA THR A 492 -35.53 -18.02 23.47
C THR A 492 -34.70 -19.29 23.70
N ALA A 493 -34.30 -19.98 22.63
CA ALA A 493 -33.45 -21.15 22.71
C ALA A 493 -32.05 -20.82 23.24
N VAL A 494 -31.45 -19.72 22.80
CA VAL A 494 -30.15 -19.25 23.29
C VAL A 494 -30.21 -18.92 24.78
N GLU A 495 -31.25 -18.22 25.24
CA GLU A 495 -31.45 -17.90 26.66
C GLU A 495 -31.62 -19.17 27.51
N ALA A 496 -32.44 -20.12 27.05
CA ALA A 496 -32.66 -21.40 27.74
C ALA A 496 -31.39 -22.27 27.85
N LEU A 497 -30.51 -22.20 26.85
CA LEU A 497 -29.26 -22.98 26.79
C LEU A 497 -28.05 -22.26 27.40
N SER A 498 -28.17 -20.97 27.74
CA SER A 498 -27.08 -20.16 28.34
C SER A 498 -27.02 -20.22 29.87
N VAL A 499 -27.91 -20.97 30.51
CA VAL A 499 -28.03 -21.07 31.98
C VAL A 499 -26.84 -21.87 32.57
N PRO A 500 -26.33 -21.54 33.78
CA PRO A 500 -25.16 -22.21 34.38
C PRO A 500 -25.31 -23.74 34.55
N VAL A 501 -26.55 -24.21 34.74
CA VAL A 501 -26.92 -25.62 34.73
C VAL A 501 -27.80 -25.86 33.49
N GLY A 502 -27.16 -25.84 32.33
CA GLY A 502 -27.84 -26.07 31.05
C GLY A 502 -28.33 -27.51 30.90
N PRO A 503 -29.26 -27.77 29.98
CA PRO A 503 -29.74 -29.11 29.68
C PRO A 503 -28.61 -30.00 29.18
N MET A 504 -28.57 -31.24 29.67
CA MET A 504 -27.51 -32.19 29.37
C MET A 504 -27.89 -33.06 28.17
N TYR A 505 -27.08 -33.01 27.12
CA TYR A 505 -27.15 -33.94 26.00
C TYR A 505 -26.63 -35.31 26.44
N LYS A 506 -27.41 -36.37 26.17
CA LYS A 506 -27.15 -37.76 26.61
C LYS A 506 -26.80 -37.88 28.12
N GLY A 507 -27.31 -36.96 28.96
CA GLY A 507 -27.12 -36.95 30.41
C GLY A 507 -25.73 -36.55 30.92
N ASN A 508 -24.74 -36.31 30.05
CA ASN A 508 -23.34 -36.08 30.44
C ASN A 508 -22.71 -34.81 29.86
N TYR A 509 -23.29 -34.23 28.80
CA TYR A 509 -22.69 -33.13 28.06
C TYR A 509 -23.51 -31.85 28.21
N VAL A 510 -22.95 -30.83 28.85
CA VAL A 510 -23.61 -29.53 29.01
C VAL A 510 -23.48 -28.75 27.70
N ILE A 511 -24.61 -28.46 27.07
CA ILE A 511 -24.65 -27.71 25.82
C ILE A 511 -24.79 -26.22 26.12
N ARG A 512 -24.03 -25.41 25.38
CA ARG A 512 -24.15 -23.94 25.41
C ARG A 512 -24.49 -23.43 24.03
N ALA A 513 -25.44 -22.52 23.95
CA ALA A 513 -25.78 -21.85 22.70
C ALA A 513 -25.36 -20.38 22.76
N SER A 514 -24.95 -19.84 21.62
CA SER A 514 -24.72 -18.41 21.40
C SER A 514 -25.40 -17.96 20.11
N LYS A 515 -25.80 -16.68 20.07
CA LYS A 515 -26.12 -16.03 18.80
C LYS A 515 -24.87 -16.03 17.92
N GLU A 516 -25.05 -16.25 16.63
CA GLU A 516 -23.97 -16.10 15.67
C GLU A 516 -24.00 -14.73 15.00
N ASP A 517 -22.82 -14.16 14.79
CA ASP A 517 -22.64 -12.80 14.25
C ASP A 517 -22.09 -12.80 12.81
N TYR A 518 -21.95 -13.97 12.18
CA TYR A 518 -21.44 -14.09 10.80
C TYR A 518 -22.35 -14.91 9.88
N GLU A 519 -22.38 -14.50 8.62
CA GLU A 519 -23.17 -15.14 7.57
C GLU A 519 -22.60 -16.50 7.15
N PRO A 520 -23.42 -17.43 6.63
CA PRO A 520 -22.97 -18.76 6.19
C PRO A 520 -21.80 -18.73 5.19
N GLN A 521 -21.76 -17.71 4.33
CA GLN A 521 -20.70 -17.49 3.33
C GLN A 521 -19.34 -17.09 3.94
N ALA A 522 -19.36 -16.54 5.16
CA ALA A 522 -18.19 -16.18 5.93
C ALA A 522 -17.64 -17.36 6.75
N VAL A 523 -18.38 -18.47 6.89
CA VAL A 523 -17.96 -19.64 7.65
C VAL A 523 -16.83 -20.39 6.92
N CYS A 524 -15.71 -20.60 7.62
CA CYS A 524 -14.57 -21.39 7.15
C CYS A 524 -14.67 -22.82 7.71
N TRP A 525 -15.42 -23.68 7.02
CA TRP A 525 -15.73 -25.04 7.47
C TRP A 525 -14.49 -25.89 7.80
N SER A 526 -13.39 -25.76 7.06
CA SER A 526 -12.17 -26.54 7.30
C SER A 526 -11.48 -26.21 8.61
N ASN A 527 -11.70 -25.01 9.13
CA ASN A 527 -11.05 -24.50 10.34
C ASN A 527 -11.76 -24.93 11.64
N PHE A 528 -12.90 -25.63 11.56
CA PHE A 528 -13.56 -26.18 12.76
C PHE A 528 -12.76 -27.32 13.39
N SER A 529 -11.88 -27.98 12.62
CA SER A 529 -10.89 -28.95 13.10
C SER A 529 -9.80 -28.32 13.98
N VAL A 530 -9.62 -27.00 13.91
CA VAL A 530 -8.53 -26.30 14.61
C VAL A 530 -8.96 -25.89 16.02
N ALA A 531 -8.19 -26.32 17.01
CA ALA A 531 -8.42 -25.95 18.40
C ALA A 531 -8.07 -24.48 18.67
N PRO A 532 -8.81 -23.75 19.54
CA PRO A 532 -8.53 -22.33 19.84
C PRO A 532 -7.09 -22.06 20.34
N ARG A 533 -6.51 -23.00 21.08
CA ARG A 533 -5.10 -22.91 21.54
C ARG A 533 -4.12 -22.92 20.36
N GLN A 534 -4.40 -23.71 19.32
CA GLN A 534 -3.57 -23.76 18.12
C GLN A 534 -3.69 -22.47 17.32
N VAL A 535 -4.90 -21.89 17.24
CA VAL A 535 -5.12 -20.56 16.62
C VAL A 535 -4.23 -19.51 17.30
N ALA A 536 -4.25 -19.43 18.64
CA ALA A 536 -3.42 -18.48 19.39
C ALA A 536 -1.91 -18.71 19.17
N GLN A 537 -1.46 -19.97 19.16
CA GLN A 537 -0.07 -20.33 18.88
C GLN A 537 0.36 -19.97 17.46
N ARG A 538 -0.47 -20.28 16.46
CA ARG A 538 -0.22 -19.93 15.05
C ARG A 538 -0.19 -18.42 14.85
N MET A 539 -1.08 -17.69 15.50
CA MET A 539 -1.10 -16.22 15.47
C MET A 539 0.19 -15.64 16.07
N PHE A 540 0.63 -16.13 17.22
CA PHE A 540 1.88 -15.70 17.85
C PHE A 540 3.11 -15.98 16.95
N VAL A 541 3.18 -17.19 16.37
CA VAL A 541 4.24 -17.54 15.40
C VAL A 541 4.18 -16.65 14.17
N GLY A 542 2.97 -16.33 13.68
CA GLY A 542 2.74 -15.38 12.59
C GLY A 542 3.30 -13.99 12.89
N VAL A 543 2.96 -13.41 14.05
CA VAL A 543 3.48 -12.10 14.49
C VAL A 543 5.00 -12.11 14.56
N LEU A 544 5.61 -13.14 15.15
CA LEU A 544 7.06 -13.26 15.22
C LEU A 544 7.69 -13.39 13.82
N GLY A 545 7.06 -14.17 12.94
CA GLY A 545 7.47 -14.32 11.54
C GLY A 545 7.47 -12.99 10.80
N THR A 546 6.41 -12.18 10.95
CA THR A 546 6.32 -10.84 10.36
C THR A 546 7.41 -9.92 10.90
N LEU A 547 7.67 -9.91 12.22
CA LEU A 547 8.75 -9.09 12.80
C LEU A 547 10.13 -9.49 12.28
N VAL A 548 10.42 -10.79 12.21
CA VAL A 548 11.67 -11.30 11.63
C VAL A 548 11.79 -10.89 10.16
N ALA A 549 10.71 -10.98 9.39
CA ALA A 549 10.71 -10.58 7.98
C ALA A 549 11.01 -9.07 7.81
N ILE A 550 10.42 -8.21 8.65
CA ILE A 550 10.71 -6.75 8.65
C ILE A 550 12.19 -6.50 8.97
N VAL A 551 12.73 -7.15 9.99
CA VAL A 551 14.14 -6.98 10.40
C VAL A 551 15.08 -7.48 9.30
N LEU A 552 14.81 -8.65 8.72
CA LEU A 552 15.58 -9.18 7.59
C LEU A 552 15.51 -8.27 6.37
N TRP A 553 14.33 -7.74 6.03
CA TRP A 553 14.17 -6.78 4.95
C TRP A 553 14.98 -5.50 5.19
N GLY A 554 14.88 -4.98 6.43
CA GLY A 554 15.64 -3.85 6.93
C GLY A 554 17.15 -4.05 6.79
N MET A 555 17.68 -5.21 7.20
CA MET A 555 19.11 -5.49 7.17
C MET A 555 19.65 -5.85 5.77
N CYS A 556 18.89 -6.60 4.98
CA CYS A 556 19.38 -7.15 3.70
C CYS A 556 19.20 -6.19 2.52
N PHE A 557 18.19 -5.32 2.55
CA PHE A 557 17.89 -4.43 1.43
C PHE A 557 18.03 -2.95 1.81
N TYR A 558 17.36 -2.53 2.88
CA TYR A 558 17.39 -1.12 3.31
C TYR A 558 18.76 -0.69 3.84
N GLY A 559 19.38 -1.50 4.71
CA GLY A 559 20.68 -1.19 5.32
C GLY A 559 21.78 -0.93 4.27
N PRO A 560 21.98 -1.82 3.28
CA PRO A 560 22.94 -1.60 2.21
C PRO A 560 22.63 -0.36 1.36
N TYR A 561 21.36 -0.10 1.07
CA TYR A 561 20.95 1.12 0.35
C TYR A 561 21.26 2.37 1.15
N ALA A 562 20.85 2.42 2.42
CA ALA A 562 21.11 3.55 3.33
C ALA A 562 22.61 3.81 3.50
N TYR A 563 23.41 2.75 3.61
CA TYR A 563 24.87 2.86 3.63
C TYR A 563 25.41 3.45 2.32
N PHE A 564 25.00 2.92 1.17
CA PHE A 564 25.43 3.40 -0.14
C PHE A 564 25.09 4.88 -0.37
N GLU A 565 23.85 5.27 -0.07
CA GLU A 565 23.40 6.66 -0.13
C GLU A 565 24.26 7.53 0.80
N SER A 566 24.37 7.17 2.09
CA SER A 566 25.13 7.95 3.06
C SER A 566 26.57 8.21 2.61
N GLN A 567 27.22 7.23 1.98
CA GLN A 567 28.58 7.37 1.44
C GLN A 567 28.63 8.25 0.19
N THR A 568 27.63 8.15 -0.68
CA THR A 568 27.52 8.95 -1.89
C THR A 568 27.32 10.42 -1.53
N TYR A 569 26.41 10.73 -0.61
CA TYR A 569 26.23 12.09 -0.07
C TYR A 569 27.46 12.60 0.63
N ALA A 570 28.08 11.78 1.48
CA ALA A 570 29.21 12.19 2.31
C ALA A 570 30.45 12.62 1.54
N THR A 571 30.41 12.52 0.21
CA THR A 571 31.55 12.78 -0.65
C THR A 571 31.25 13.80 -1.72
N THR A 572 30.05 13.81 -2.31
CA THR A 572 29.65 14.83 -3.29
C THR A 572 29.06 16.08 -2.65
N GLY A 573 28.50 15.97 -1.44
CA GLY A 573 27.69 17.03 -0.84
C GLY A 573 26.41 17.35 -1.62
N MET A 574 26.08 16.58 -2.65
CA MET A 574 24.93 16.80 -3.53
C MET A 574 23.73 15.93 -3.13
N PRO A 575 22.49 16.39 -3.37
CA PRO A 575 21.27 15.58 -3.21
C PRO A 575 21.33 14.25 -3.99
N PRO A 576 20.46 13.27 -3.70
CA PRO A 576 20.49 12.00 -4.43
C PRO A 576 20.19 12.24 -5.90
N SER A 577 20.71 11.37 -6.75
CA SER A 577 20.23 11.33 -8.13
C SER A 577 18.79 10.85 -8.16
N GLN A 578 18.01 11.28 -9.16
CA GLN A 578 16.65 10.80 -9.39
C GLN A 578 16.57 9.27 -9.49
N ALA A 579 17.62 8.62 -9.98
CA ALA A 579 17.70 7.17 -10.06
C ALA A 579 17.77 6.52 -8.66
N SER A 580 18.45 7.17 -7.71
CA SER A 580 18.52 6.69 -6.32
C SER A 580 17.17 6.88 -5.62
N GLU A 581 16.55 8.05 -5.77
CA GLU A 581 15.20 8.33 -5.26
C GLU A 581 14.19 7.28 -5.76
N LEU A 582 14.19 7.01 -7.07
CA LEU A 582 13.32 5.98 -7.66
C LEU A 582 13.63 4.57 -7.13
N THR A 583 14.91 4.23 -6.97
CA THR A 583 15.33 2.92 -6.44
C THR A 583 14.80 2.73 -5.02
N PHE A 584 14.91 3.78 -4.20
CA PHE A 584 14.35 3.79 -2.86
C PHE A 584 12.84 3.65 -2.84
N SER A 585 12.11 4.43 -3.66
CA SER A 585 10.66 4.31 -3.78
C SER A 585 10.24 2.88 -4.13
N MET A 586 10.93 2.24 -5.09
CA MET A 586 10.65 0.87 -5.50
C MET A 586 10.96 -0.14 -4.39
N LEU A 587 12.04 0.06 -3.63
CA LEU A 587 12.39 -0.80 -2.50
C LEU A 587 11.30 -0.76 -1.42
N VAL A 588 10.78 0.43 -1.11
CA VAL A 588 9.66 0.62 -0.18
C VAL A 588 8.39 -0.08 -0.71
N VAL A 589 8.02 0.16 -1.97
CA VAL A 589 6.83 -0.44 -2.60
C VAL A 589 6.88 -1.97 -2.55
N ILE A 590 8.01 -2.55 -2.96
CA ILE A 590 8.20 -4.01 -2.99
C ILE A 590 8.17 -4.58 -1.57
N GLY A 591 8.86 -3.93 -0.62
CA GLY A 591 8.88 -4.35 0.78
C GLY A 591 7.47 -4.39 1.38
N ASN A 592 6.69 -3.33 1.18
CA ASN A 592 5.30 -3.26 1.62
C ASN A 592 4.45 -4.38 0.99
N GLN A 593 4.56 -4.61 -0.32
CA GLN A 593 3.79 -5.67 -0.98
C GLN A 593 4.10 -7.07 -0.43
N ILE A 594 5.38 -7.36 -0.14
CA ILE A 594 5.80 -8.63 0.47
C ILE A 594 5.20 -8.76 1.87
N MET A 595 5.21 -7.68 2.68
CA MET A 595 4.59 -7.69 4.00
C MET A 595 3.08 -7.93 3.93
N TYR A 596 2.39 -7.36 2.93
CA TYR A 596 0.94 -7.55 2.75
C TYR A 596 0.63 -9.00 2.40
N PHE A 597 1.39 -9.57 1.47
CA PHE A 597 1.27 -10.98 1.12
C PHE A 597 1.55 -11.89 2.31
N LEU A 598 2.60 -11.61 3.09
CA LEU A 598 2.92 -12.38 4.29
C LEU A 598 1.80 -12.30 5.34
N CYS A 599 1.24 -11.11 5.58
CA CYS A 599 0.13 -10.94 6.52
C CYS A 599 -1.13 -11.69 6.07
N SER A 600 -1.45 -11.67 4.77
CA SER A 600 -2.58 -12.41 4.19
C SER A 600 -2.36 -13.91 4.27
N PHE A 601 -1.16 -14.39 3.95
CA PHE A 601 -0.80 -15.80 4.09
C PHE A 601 -0.93 -16.27 5.55
N ILE A 602 -0.47 -15.46 6.51
CA ILE A 602 -0.59 -15.78 7.93
C ILE A 602 -2.06 -15.82 8.35
N SER A 603 -2.85 -14.79 8.04
CA SER A 603 -4.24 -14.70 8.50
C SER A 603 -5.11 -15.85 7.98
N GLU A 604 -4.89 -16.30 6.74
CA GLU A 604 -5.58 -17.46 6.16
C GLU A 604 -5.15 -18.79 6.81
N ARG A 605 -3.89 -18.92 7.23
CA ARG A 605 -3.32 -20.16 7.80
C ARG A 605 -3.48 -20.30 9.31
N VAL A 606 -3.82 -19.22 10.02
CA VAL A 606 -4.04 -19.24 11.47
C VAL A 606 -5.19 -20.17 11.84
N GLY A 607 -6.21 -20.29 10.98
CA GLY A 607 -7.34 -21.20 11.17
C GLY A 607 -8.53 -20.55 11.88
N PHE A 608 -8.88 -19.31 11.52
CA PHE A 608 -10.09 -18.66 12.02
C PHE A 608 -11.35 -19.33 11.44
N ARG A 609 -12.38 -19.49 12.28
CA ARG A 609 -13.65 -20.13 11.88
C ARG A 609 -14.54 -19.24 11.02
N SER A 610 -14.32 -17.93 11.04
CA SER A 610 -14.95 -16.98 10.13
C SER A 610 -13.90 -16.23 9.29
N LYS A 611 -14.28 -15.89 8.06
CA LYS A 611 -13.52 -15.01 7.18
C LYS A 611 -13.39 -13.62 7.78
N ASP A 612 -14.39 -13.14 8.48
CA ASP A 612 -14.38 -11.80 9.08
C ASP A 612 -13.27 -11.66 10.11
N HIS A 613 -13.09 -12.67 10.99
CA HIS A 613 -11.96 -12.68 11.93
C HIS A 613 -10.61 -12.85 11.24
N ALA A 614 -10.54 -13.61 10.14
CA ALA A 614 -9.31 -13.70 9.35
C ALA A 614 -8.95 -12.35 8.71
N GLN A 615 -9.93 -11.62 8.18
CA GLN A 615 -9.74 -10.29 7.60
C GLN A 615 -9.43 -9.24 8.68
N GLU A 616 -10.06 -9.31 9.85
CA GLU A 616 -9.73 -8.47 11.00
C GLU A 616 -8.28 -8.70 11.45
N ALA A 617 -7.88 -9.96 11.60
CA ALA A 617 -6.50 -10.32 11.94
C ALA A 617 -5.51 -9.86 10.87
N TYR A 618 -5.86 -9.98 9.59
CA TYR A 618 -5.08 -9.43 8.47
C TYR A 618 -4.86 -7.93 8.63
N VAL A 619 -5.92 -7.15 8.84
CA VAL A 619 -5.85 -5.69 9.01
C VAL A 619 -5.02 -5.30 10.23
N LEU A 620 -5.16 -6.01 11.36
CA LEU A 620 -4.37 -5.78 12.56
C LEU A 620 -2.88 -6.08 12.36
N LEU A 621 -2.54 -7.22 11.75
CA LEU A 621 -1.17 -7.61 11.43
C LEU A 621 -0.53 -6.62 10.46
N TYR A 622 -1.24 -6.29 9.38
CA TYR A 622 -0.82 -5.30 8.40
C TYR A 622 -0.57 -3.93 9.03
N THR A 623 -1.51 -3.44 9.85
CA THR A 623 -1.38 -2.14 10.53
C THR A 623 -0.17 -2.13 11.47
N GLY A 624 0.03 -3.19 12.24
CA GLY A 624 1.20 -3.34 13.10
C GLY A 624 2.51 -3.40 12.31
N ALA A 625 2.55 -4.16 11.23
CA ALA A 625 3.71 -4.27 10.35
C ALA A 625 4.08 -2.93 9.71
N VAL A 626 3.10 -2.21 9.16
CA VAL A 626 3.30 -0.87 8.57
C VAL A 626 3.74 0.14 9.63
N LEU A 627 3.19 0.08 10.84
CA LEU A 627 3.61 0.98 11.93
C LEU A 627 5.09 0.75 12.30
N VAL A 628 5.49 -0.51 12.52
CA VAL A 628 6.88 -0.86 12.82
C VAL A 628 7.79 -0.46 11.67
N ASN A 629 7.40 -0.78 10.43
CA ASN A 629 8.18 -0.41 9.25
C ASN A 629 8.35 1.12 9.13
N THR A 630 7.28 1.88 9.34
CA THR A 630 7.31 3.35 9.32
C THR A 630 8.25 3.91 10.38
N VAL A 631 8.28 3.34 11.59
CA VAL A 631 9.21 3.76 12.66
C VAL A 631 10.66 3.48 12.27
N VAL A 632 10.93 2.32 11.69
CA VAL A 632 12.27 1.96 11.20
C VAL A 632 12.70 2.88 10.07
N ASP A 633 11.83 3.13 9.09
CA ASP A 633 12.06 4.03 7.96
C ASP A 633 12.35 5.46 8.44
N LEU A 634 11.54 5.98 9.38
CA LEU A 634 11.76 7.30 9.96
C LEU A 634 13.11 7.39 10.66
N THR A 635 13.49 6.35 11.42
CA THR A 635 14.78 6.28 12.12
C THR A 635 15.94 6.28 11.13
N ILE A 636 15.83 5.53 10.03
CA ILE A 636 16.84 5.50 8.97
C ILE A 636 16.93 6.85 8.25
N ILE A 637 15.82 7.49 7.92
CA ILE A 637 15.78 8.81 7.28
C ILE A 637 16.47 9.84 8.17
N ILE A 638 16.15 9.83 9.46
CA ILE A 638 16.80 10.68 10.47
C ILE A 638 18.30 10.43 10.50
N TYR A 639 18.72 9.17 10.61
CA TYR A 639 20.12 8.80 10.71
C TYR A 639 20.91 9.20 9.46
N THR A 640 20.38 8.88 8.28
CA THR A 640 20.99 9.23 6.99
C THR A 640 21.06 10.75 6.79
N THR A 641 20.01 11.48 7.17
CA THR A 641 20.01 12.96 7.15
C THR A 641 21.08 13.53 8.08
N TYR A 642 21.20 12.98 9.29
CA TYR A 642 22.21 13.41 10.26
C TYR A 642 23.63 13.17 9.75
N VAL A 643 23.94 11.96 9.28
CA VAL A 643 25.25 11.63 8.70
C VAL A 643 25.55 12.50 7.47
N SER A 644 24.54 12.77 6.65
CA SER A 644 24.65 13.67 5.50
C SER A 644 25.02 15.10 5.95
N MET A 645 24.37 15.64 6.98
CA MET A 645 24.69 16.97 7.51
C MET A 645 26.08 17.07 8.13
N LEU A 646 26.50 16.04 8.87
CA LEU A 646 27.85 15.98 9.43
C LEU A 646 28.91 16.06 8.33
N SER A 647 28.67 15.35 7.22
CA SER A 647 29.61 15.32 6.09
C SER A 647 29.75 16.66 5.37
N GLN A 648 28.69 17.48 5.39
CA GLN A 648 28.65 18.80 4.78
C GLN A 648 29.22 19.89 5.70
N ASP A 649 29.68 19.55 6.91
CA ASP A 649 30.07 20.49 7.95
C ASP A 649 28.96 21.53 8.24
N VAL A 650 27.69 21.09 8.17
CA VAL A 650 26.53 21.98 8.42
C VAL A 650 26.61 22.52 9.83
N ARG A 651 26.39 23.83 9.96
CA ARG A 651 26.41 24.54 11.23
C ARG A 651 25.00 24.94 11.64
N THR A 652 24.78 25.06 12.95
CA THR A 652 23.59 25.70 13.49
C THR A 652 23.59 27.19 13.14
N ALA A 653 22.47 27.88 13.35
CA ALA A 653 22.43 29.33 13.13
C ALA A 653 23.32 30.10 14.14
N ASP A 654 23.68 29.50 15.28
CA ASP A 654 24.68 30.05 16.21
C ASP A 654 26.12 29.76 15.73
N GLY A 655 26.25 29.05 14.62
CA GLY A 655 27.52 28.78 13.99
C GLY A 655 28.32 27.61 14.56
N VAL A 656 27.74 26.90 15.51
CA VAL A 656 28.30 25.68 16.08
C VAL A 656 28.14 24.54 15.06
N PRO A 657 29.21 23.81 14.70
CA PRO A 657 29.12 22.62 13.88
C PRO A 657 28.16 21.58 14.48
N LEU A 658 27.37 20.90 13.65
CA LEU A 658 26.41 19.90 14.13
C LEU A 658 27.10 18.76 14.92
N GLN A 659 28.35 18.45 14.58
CA GLN A 659 29.17 17.44 15.25
C GLN A 659 29.58 17.83 16.68
N ASP A 660 29.61 19.13 17.00
CA ASP A 660 30.05 19.64 18.30
C ASP A 660 28.88 19.76 19.30
N LEU A 661 27.65 19.48 18.84
CA LEU A 661 26.46 19.42 19.70
C LEU A 661 26.53 18.19 20.61
N LYS A 662 26.45 18.41 21.92
CA LYS A 662 26.67 17.36 22.94
C LYS A 662 25.48 16.42 23.11
N SER A 663 24.26 16.89 22.83
CA SER A 663 23.03 16.11 22.99
C SER A 663 22.40 15.80 21.63
N SER A 664 21.85 14.59 21.49
CA SER A 664 21.01 14.25 20.34
C SER A 664 19.79 15.16 20.25
N ALA A 665 19.22 15.59 21.39
CA ALA A 665 18.11 16.53 21.42
C ALA A 665 18.49 17.87 20.75
N ASP A 666 19.68 18.40 21.03
CA ASP A 666 20.15 19.66 20.43
C ASP A 666 20.32 19.55 18.91
N VAL A 667 20.76 18.38 18.43
CA VAL A 667 20.86 18.07 17.00
C VAL A 667 19.48 18.08 16.35
N PHE A 668 18.51 17.37 16.94
CA PHE A 668 17.14 17.31 16.43
C PHE A 668 16.43 18.66 16.48
N GLU A 669 16.64 19.43 17.54
CA GLU A 669 16.08 20.77 17.71
C GLU A 669 16.73 21.82 16.82
N SER A 670 17.87 21.50 16.19
CA SER A 670 18.51 22.40 15.25
C SER A 670 17.63 22.61 14.00
N TYR A 671 17.48 23.87 13.59
CA TYR A 671 16.69 24.22 12.40
C TYR A 671 17.20 23.54 11.11
N PRO A 672 18.52 23.43 10.86
CA PRO A 672 19.03 22.68 9.71
C PRO A 672 18.51 21.25 9.66
N MET A 673 18.55 20.54 10.80
CA MET A 673 18.06 19.17 10.93
C MET A 673 16.57 19.09 10.56
N MET A 674 15.74 19.92 11.19
CA MET A 674 14.30 19.97 10.92
C MET A 674 13.96 20.27 9.45
N LYS A 675 14.70 21.20 8.82
CA LYS A 675 14.47 21.61 7.43
C LYS A 675 14.70 20.46 6.46
N VAL A 676 15.89 19.84 6.50
CA VAL A 676 16.22 18.77 5.54
C VAL A 676 15.42 17.53 5.87
N PHE A 677 15.27 17.17 7.14
CA PHE A 677 14.45 16.04 7.56
C PHE A 677 13.00 16.19 7.04
N GLY A 678 12.39 17.36 7.23
CA GLY A 678 11.03 17.61 6.74
C GLY A 678 10.89 17.49 5.22
N ARG A 679 11.92 17.92 4.47
CA ARG A 679 11.97 17.78 3.02
C ARG A 679 12.13 16.31 2.60
N THR A 680 13.11 15.61 3.16
CA THR A 680 13.34 14.19 2.86
C THR A 680 12.14 13.34 3.25
N LEU A 681 11.46 13.67 4.36
CA LEU A 681 10.22 13.02 4.76
C LEU A 681 9.06 13.32 3.78
N TYR A 682 9.01 14.52 3.20
CA TYR A 682 8.03 14.83 2.15
C TYR A 682 8.31 14.02 0.88
N GLU A 683 9.56 13.99 0.40
CA GLU A 683 9.97 13.24 -0.80
C GLU A 683 9.79 11.72 -0.61
N TYR A 684 10.03 11.23 0.62
CA TYR A 684 9.69 9.88 1.05
C TYR A 684 8.19 9.61 0.90
N ASN A 685 7.35 10.46 1.49
CA ASN A 685 5.91 10.22 1.51
C ASN A 685 5.25 10.40 0.14
N PHE A 686 5.61 11.46 -0.59
CA PHE A 686 5.05 11.79 -1.89
C PHE A 686 6.16 12.05 -2.91
N PRO A 687 6.19 11.30 -4.03
CA PRO A 687 5.15 10.37 -4.50
C PRO A 687 5.33 8.92 -3.99
N SER A 688 6.42 8.60 -3.28
CA SER A 688 6.87 7.21 -3.11
C SER A 688 5.96 6.31 -2.28
N CYS A 689 5.37 6.80 -1.20
CA CYS A 689 4.51 5.99 -0.33
C CYS A 689 3.01 6.18 -0.61
N PHE A 690 2.61 7.35 -1.10
CA PHE A 690 1.18 7.69 -1.21
C PHE A 690 0.62 7.70 -2.63
N LEU A 691 1.45 7.79 -3.68
CA LEU A 691 0.97 7.87 -5.06
C LEU A 691 1.38 6.66 -5.89
N ILE A 692 2.68 6.38 -5.95
CA ILE A 692 3.22 5.30 -6.77
C ILE A 692 2.64 3.94 -6.39
N PRO A 693 2.56 3.53 -5.10
CA PRO A 693 2.04 2.22 -4.74
C PRO A 693 0.60 2.03 -5.17
N PHE A 694 -0.27 3.04 -4.98
CA PHE A 694 -1.68 2.95 -5.36
C PHE A 694 -1.91 2.88 -6.87
N ILE A 695 -1.09 3.58 -7.66
CA ILE A 695 -1.14 3.47 -9.13
C ILE A 695 -0.63 2.09 -9.56
N CYS A 696 0.51 1.65 -9.01
CA CYS A 696 1.09 0.36 -9.32
C CYS A 696 0.17 -0.79 -8.93
N GLU A 697 -0.47 -0.72 -7.75
CA GLU A 697 -1.40 -1.74 -7.27
C GLU A 697 -2.55 -1.92 -8.25
N ALA A 698 -3.26 -0.85 -8.65
CA ALA A 698 -4.33 -0.96 -9.63
C ALA A 698 -3.86 -1.57 -10.97
N ILE A 699 -2.64 -1.26 -11.40
CA ILE A 699 -2.05 -1.84 -12.60
C ILE A 699 -1.77 -3.34 -12.40
N PHE A 700 -1.11 -3.72 -11.31
CA PHE A 700 -0.61 -5.09 -11.10
C PHE A 700 -1.67 -6.06 -10.54
N THR A 701 -2.68 -5.58 -9.81
CA THR A 701 -3.72 -6.42 -9.20
C THR A 701 -5.01 -6.47 -10.02
N VAL A 702 -5.29 -5.45 -10.84
CA VAL A 702 -6.52 -5.39 -11.66
C VAL A 702 -6.23 -5.47 -13.15
N VAL A 703 -5.44 -4.54 -13.69
CA VAL A 703 -5.25 -4.42 -15.14
C VAL A 703 -4.42 -5.57 -15.70
N LEU A 704 -3.30 -5.90 -15.07
CA LEU A 704 -2.40 -6.95 -15.52
C LEU A 704 -3.04 -8.34 -15.44
N PRO A 705 -3.69 -8.76 -14.32
CA PRO A 705 -4.35 -10.06 -14.27
C PRO A 705 -5.53 -10.15 -15.23
N TYR A 706 -6.27 -9.06 -15.45
CA TYR A 706 -7.31 -9.02 -16.48
C TYR A 706 -6.73 -9.23 -17.89
N HIS A 707 -5.64 -8.53 -18.21
CA HIS A 707 -4.98 -8.66 -19.50
C HIS A 707 -4.39 -10.07 -19.67
N MET A 708 -3.75 -10.61 -18.63
CA MET A 708 -3.19 -11.96 -18.63
C MET A 708 -4.29 -13.01 -18.77
N GLY A 709 -5.36 -12.97 -17.97
CA GLY A 709 -6.47 -13.91 -18.06
C GLY A 709 -7.22 -13.87 -19.41
N TYR A 710 -7.19 -12.73 -20.12
CA TYR A 710 -7.72 -12.63 -21.48
C TYR A 710 -6.85 -13.36 -22.52
N ARG A 711 -5.55 -13.53 -22.25
CA ARG A 711 -4.54 -13.99 -23.20
C ARG A 711 -3.93 -15.35 -22.87
N LEU A 712 -3.96 -15.76 -21.60
CA LEU A 712 -3.42 -17.03 -21.13
C LEU A 712 -4.20 -18.19 -21.75
N PRO A 713 -3.52 -19.25 -22.24
CA PRO A 713 -4.19 -20.52 -22.48
C PRO A 713 -4.72 -21.06 -21.13
N PRO A 714 -5.90 -21.69 -21.09
CA PRO A 714 -6.21 -22.53 -19.94
C PRO A 714 -5.20 -23.68 -19.90
N ALA A 715 -4.69 -23.94 -18.70
CA ALA A 715 -3.93 -25.14 -18.38
C ALA A 715 -4.83 -26.39 -18.49
#